data_AF-A0AAU8TFY8-F1
#
_entry.id   AF-A0AAU8TFY8-F1
#
_cell.length_a   1.000
_cell.length_b   1.000
_cell.length_c   1.000
_cell.angle_alpha   90.00
_cell.angle_beta   90.00
_cell.angle_gamma   90.00
#
_symmetry.space_group_name_H-M   'P 1'
#
loop_
_entity.id
_entity.type
_entity.pdbx_description
1 polymer ?
#
loop_
_entity_poly.entity_id
_entity_poly.type
_entity_poly.pdbx_seq_one_letter_code
_entity_poly.pdbx_strand_id
1 'polypeptide(L)'
;MVMPRESMRDLLERSRLAIRWGGILGLLCHPIYYVVWTYVLPQPYDNLWLRLSAAAVCIPLIFQARWPKRFNNALLIYWHCCLIYVLPFVCTFLAIRNSFSTMWMMTEVMMLFIMALCIDNPLLLMACISVGIFSGALAAVATSPAPIVLSAANQSDLAVLPVVVLCSMAFSYAISKGRIFVERNRALQALAGSIAHEMRNPLSQLKHVLDRVEEALPATTESDRSTALPHDQAAVLYRHVAHGQLSIERGLRIIAMTLDEVSAKPIRSDYRAYLSAANTTRKALDEYGFSDEKERSKVRLAVLEDFTFKVDETVYLFTLFNLIKNALHHIATHPSATLTLTIDRQCVIVHDTGPGISPDILPHLFEPFRTAGNSAGTGLGLAYCQRAMRAFGGTISCRSEVGKFTQFTLQFPAVQESEVAEHEHRIFERAAPFFSGKRILIVDDDAAQRARIRRALSKVGADVSEAANGETALAMLRQATPWDLVLMDINMPGLDGYTTSEKIRAGHRDPNWNVLIVAYTVEPSNVARVLARRAGMDELISKSCSVVELINTLQTLFENGSRHHLKERFDGFDGKTILVADDDTYSRLVAKGYLERCGASVVEAEHGQAVLAGLAENDAIDAIVMDLNMPGMGGLEVTALIRNRADSYANVPIIALTSQSDMDAVQACLAAGMNEVMIKPVQVSSLYASLTRQFAQQRALNASAKADLSQTSAGPIRKPATIAEDSLLDEKHLEELVTLDLLDQSFLNGIEQIRLLVARLPASVAARDLESTHDALHRLLGISGNIGAKALYQFTRQIYPRVVGGEWPSEPDWLEWICMLGERTADALQTYFVSANARRDHRDVLSGG
;
A
#
# COMPACT_ATOMS: atom_id res chain seq x y z
N MET A 1 18.11 39.31 -27.37
CA MET A 1 17.06 38.64 -26.57
C MET A 1 17.73 38.02 -25.35
N VAL A 2 17.59 38.61 -24.17
CA VAL A 2 18.24 38.13 -22.94
C VAL A 2 17.30 37.08 -22.33
N MET A 3 17.63 35.80 -22.50
CA MET A 3 16.95 34.69 -21.80
C MET A 3 17.31 34.74 -20.31
N PRO A 4 16.37 34.46 -19.39
CA PRO A 4 16.66 34.40 -17.95
C PRO A 4 17.74 33.35 -17.67
N ARG A 5 18.72 33.68 -16.80
CA ARG A 5 19.87 32.79 -16.48
C ARG A 5 19.45 31.41 -15.95
N GLU A 6 18.29 31.30 -15.30
CA GLU A 6 17.75 30.03 -14.79
C GLU A 6 17.21 29.13 -15.91
N SER A 7 16.53 29.69 -16.91
CA SER A 7 16.03 28.93 -18.08
C SER A 7 17.17 28.37 -18.94
N MET A 8 18.28 29.10 -19.03
CA MET A 8 19.41 28.75 -19.89
C MET A 8 20.25 27.60 -19.31
N ARG A 9 20.33 27.50 -17.98
CA ARG A 9 21.06 26.44 -17.27
C ARG A 9 20.35 25.08 -17.42
N ASP A 10 19.02 25.11 -17.30
CA ASP A 10 18.14 23.97 -17.54
C ASP A 10 18.21 23.47 -19.00
N LEU A 11 18.18 24.39 -19.97
CA LEU A 11 18.37 24.08 -21.38
C LEU A 11 19.70 23.37 -21.64
N LEU A 12 20.79 23.84 -21.05
CA LEU A 12 22.11 23.20 -21.15
C LEU A 12 22.15 21.80 -20.55
N GLU A 13 21.56 21.58 -19.37
CA GLU A 13 21.55 20.24 -18.75
C GLU A 13 20.73 19.24 -19.56
N ARG A 14 19.60 19.66 -20.12
CA ARG A 14 18.76 18.86 -21.02
C ARG A 14 19.49 18.51 -22.32
N SER A 15 20.26 19.44 -22.87
CA SER A 15 20.97 19.25 -24.15
C SER A 15 22.34 18.57 -24.01
N ARG A 16 22.91 18.40 -22.82
CA ARG A 16 24.25 17.79 -22.65
C ARG A 16 24.36 16.42 -23.32
N LEU A 17 23.38 15.54 -23.14
CA LEU A 17 23.47 14.20 -23.73
C LEU A 17 23.48 14.28 -25.27
N ALA A 18 22.60 15.13 -25.83
CA ALA A 18 22.54 15.41 -27.26
C ALA A 18 23.82 16.06 -27.79
N ILE A 19 24.41 17.01 -27.07
CA ILE A 19 25.67 17.68 -27.42
C ILE A 19 26.82 16.65 -27.50
N ARG A 20 26.92 15.75 -26.51
CA ARG A 20 27.97 14.72 -26.48
C ARG A 20 27.83 13.73 -27.62
N TRP A 21 26.63 13.18 -27.82
CA TRP A 21 26.37 12.21 -28.88
C TRP A 21 26.47 12.84 -30.27
N GLY A 22 25.98 14.07 -30.44
CA GLY A 22 26.14 14.83 -31.68
C GLY A 22 27.62 15.09 -32.01
N GLY A 23 28.44 15.41 -31.01
CA GLY A 23 29.89 15.54 -31.18
C GLY A 23 30.56 14.23 -31.61
N ILE A 24 30.22 13.10 -30.97
CA ILE A 24 30.77 11.77 -31.32
C ILE A 24 30.34 11.38 -32.74
N LEU A 25 29.06 11.52 -33.05
CA LEU A 25 28.49 11.15 -34.34
C LEU A 25 29.11 11.99 -35.46
N GLY A 26 29.21 13.32 -35.28
CA GLY A 26 29.84 14.19 -36.28
C GLY A 26 31.34 13.91 -36.49
N LEU A 27 32.09 13.60 -35.42
CA LEU A 27 33.51 13.26 -35.53
C LEU A 27 33.73 11.97 -36.34
N LEU A 28 32.88 10.96 -36.16
CA LEU A 28 33.02 9.65 -36.81
C LEU A 28 32.40 9.60 -38.20
N CYS A 29 31.19 10.15 -38.36
CA CYS A 29 30.42 10.02 -39.60
C CYS A 29 31.05 10.79 -40.78
N HIS A 30 31.65 11.96 -40.57
CA HIS A 30 32.21 12.73 -41.68
C HIS A 30 33.38 12.04 -42.40
N PRO A 31 34.41 11.51 -41.70
CA PRO A 31 35.46 10.71 -42.32
C PRO A 31 34.94 9.42 -42.97
N ILE A 32 34.00 8.73 -42.32
CA ILE A 32 33.39 7.50 -42.88
C ILE A 32 32.65 7.82 -44.18
N TYR A 33 31.86 8.89 -44.18
CA TYR A 33 31.13 9.32 -45.36
C TYR A 33 32.08 9.70 -46.50
N TYR A 34 33.22 10.33 -46.22
CA TYR A 34 34.22 10.57 -47.29
C TYR A 34 34.62 9.26 -47.99
N VAL A 35 34.94 8.23 -47.21
CA VAL A 35 35.34 6.92 -47.74
C VAL A 35 34.20 6.30 -48.55
N VAL A 36 32.97 6.34 -48.04
CA VAL A 36 31.79 5.81 -48.74
C VAL A 36 31.56 6.55 -50.05
N TRP A 37 31.52 7.88 -50.05
CA TRP A 37 31.19 8.69 -51.22
C TRP A 37 32.34 8.84 -52.22
N THR A 38 33.57 8.46 -51.85
CA THR A 38 34.73 8.46 -52.76
C THR A 38 34.97 7.08 -53.38
N TYR A 39 34.83 6.01 -52.59
CA TYR A 39 35.28 4.67 -53.00
C TYR A 39 34.15 3.65 -53.17
N VAL A 40 33.02 3.80 -52.46
CA VAL A 40 31.92 2.82 -52.49
C VAL A 40 30.77 3.28 -53.40
N LEU A 41 30.35 4.53 -53.26
CA LEU A 41 29.28 5.17 -54.02
C LEU A 41 29.79 6.51 -54.61
N PRO A 42 30.72 6.48 -55.57
CA PRO A 42 31.47 7.65 -56.02
C PRO A 42 30.54 8.79 -56.48
N GLN A 43 30.67 9.95 -55.83
CA GLN A 43 29.97 11.18 -56.21
C GLN A 43 30.86 12.07 -57.09
N PRO A 44 30.27 12.89 -57.99
CA PRO A 44 31.01 13.81 -58.86
C PRO A 44 31.97 14.75 -58.12
N TYR A 45 31.61 15.15 -56.90
CA TYR A 45 32.40 16.05 -56.09
C TYR A 45 32.31 15.70 -54.60
N ASP A 46 33.46 15.48 -53.97
CA ASP A 46 33.59 15.43 -52.52
C ASP A 46 34.90 16.11 -52.08
N ASN A 47 34.93 16.65 -50.87
CA ASN A 47 36.05 17.42 -50.34
C ASN A 47 36.48 16.90 -48.97
N LEU A 48 37.65 16.24 -48.93
CA LEU A 48 38.23 15.69 -47.71
C LEU A 48 38.45 16.76 -46.64
N TRP A 49 38.99 17.92 -47.02
CA TRP A 49 39.31 18.99 -46.08
C TRP A 49 38.06 19.59 -45.44
N LEU A 50 36.96 19.72 -46.20
CA LEU A 50 35.66 20.16 -45.69
C LEU A 50 35.08 19.15 -44.67
N ARG A 51 35.28 17.85 -44.90
CA ARG A 51 34.82 16.81 -43.97
C ARG A 51 35.68 16.72 -42.72
N LEU A 52 37.00 16.86 -42.86
CA LEU A 52 37.91 16.90 -41.71
C LEU A 52 37.68 18.15 -40.87
N SER A 53 37.37 19.31 -41.47
CA SER A 53 37.00 20.50 -40.71
C SER A 53 35.67 20.34 -39.98
N ALA A 54 34.65 19.72 -40.61
CA ALA A 54 33.39 19.39 -39.94
C ALA A 54 33.61 18.46 -38.74
N ALA A 55 34.43 17.41 -38.91
CA ALA A 55 34.79 16.49 -37.84
C ALA A 55 35.56 17.19 -36.71
N ALA A 56 36.49 18.10 -37.04
CA ALA A 56 37.31 18.82 -36.07
C ALA A 56 36.47 19.76 -35.18
N VAL A 57 35.47 20.45 -35.73
CA VAL A 57 34.56 21.32 -34.97
C VAL A 57 33.70 20.53 -33.96
N CYS A 58 33.54 19.22 -34.16
CA CYS A 58 32.84 18.36 -33.19
C CYS A 58 33.70 17.94 -31.98
N ILE A 59 35.03 18.02 -32.07
CA ILE A 59 35.95 17.55 -31.00
C ILE A 59 35.68 18.24 -29.65
N PRO A 60 35.52 19.58 -29.58
CA PRO A 60 35.28 20.25 -28.29
C PRO A 60 33.97 19.83 -27.62
N LEU A 61 32.96 19.42 -28.40
CA LEU A 61 31.66 18.97 -27.87
C LEU A 61 31.77 17.65 -27.08
N ILE A 62 32.71 16.78 -27.44
CA ILE A 62 32.95 15.50 -26.76
C ILE A 62 33.45 15.73 -25.32
N PHE A 63 34.25 16.78 -25.13
CA PHE A 63 34.84 17.14 -23.85
C PHE A 63 34.01 18.13 -23.03
N GLN A 64 32.72 18.32 -23.37
CA GLN A 64 31.85 19.28 -22.70
C GLN A 64 31.76 19.11 -21.16
N ALA A 65 31.99 17.91 -20.64
CA ALA A 65 31.97 17.64 -19.20
C ALA A 65 33.12 18.35 -18.46
N ARG A 66 34.22 18.64 -19.17
CA ARG A 66 35.41 19.35 -18.64
C ARG A 66 35.37 20.86 -18.92
N TRP A 67 34.32 21.37 -19.57
CA TRP A 67 34.22 22.79 -19.89
C TRP A 67 33.93 23.63 -18.63
N PRO A 68 34.62 24.77 -18.39
CA PRO A 68 34.40 25.57 -17.19
C PRO A 68 32.97 26.13 -17.14
N LYS A 69 32.31 26.02 -15.98
CA LYS A 69 30.90 26.44 -15.79
C LYS A 69 30.61 27.89 -16.20
N ARG A 70 31.63 28.78 -16.16
CA ARG A 70 31.54 30.19 -16.59
C ARG A 70 31.28 30.35 -18.10
N PHE A 71 31.65 29.36 -18.91
CA PHE A 71 31.51 29.38 -20.36
C PHE A 71 30.33 28.54 -20.88
N ASN A 72 29.43 28.07 -20.01
CA ASN A 72 28.27 27.29 -20.43
C ASN A 72 27.41 28.00 -21.49
N ASN A 73 27.26 29.33 -21.40
CA ASN A 73 26.52 30.07 -22.44
C ASN A 73 27.22 30.03 -23.80
N ALA A 74 28.56 30.14 -23.80
CA ALA A 74 29.36 30.00 -25.02
C ALA A 74 29.31 28.57 -25.56
N LEU A 75 29.21 27.56 -24.68
CA LEU A 75 29.01 26.15 -25.02
C LEU A 75 27.72 25.95 -25.84
N LEU A 76 26.60 26.49 -25.33
CA LEU A 76 25.30 26.33 -25.96
C LEU A 76 25.29 27.03 -27.33
N ILE A 77 25.87 28.23 -27.43
CA ILE A 77 26.00 28.94 -28.71
C ILE A 77 26.89 28.14 -29.66
N TYR A 78 28.04 27.65 -29.19
CA TYR A 78 28.96 26.84 -29.96
C TYR A 78 28.33 25.54 -30.47
N TRP A 79 27.51 24.87 -29.66
CA TRP A 79 26.72 23.70 -30.06
C TRP A 79 25.83 24.00 -31.27
N HIS A 80 25.07 25.11 -31.23
CA HIS A 80 24.21 25.49 -32.35
C HIS A 80 25.03 25.90 -33.57
N CYS A 81 26.14 26.63 -33.39
CA CYS A 81 27.05 26.96 -34.50
C CYS A 81 27.65 25.70 -35.13
N CYS A 82 28.05 24.72 -34.32
CA CYS A 82 28.55 23.43 -34.79
C CYS A 82 27.47 22.68 -35.57
N LEU A 83 26.24 22.60 -35.05
CA LEU A 83 25.12 21.98 -35.76
C LEU A 83 24.90 22.64 -37.12
N ILE A 84 24.83 23.98 -37.17
CA ILE A 84 24.64 24.75 -38.42
C ILE A 84 25.74 24.42 -39.43
N TYR A 85 27.00 24.36 -39.00
CA TYR A 85 28.11 24.10 -39.90
C TYR A 85 28.15 22.65 -40.39
N VAL A 86 28.05 21.70 -39.48
CA VAL A 86 28.24 20.26 -39.75
C VAL A 86 27.09 19.68 -40.56
N LEU A 87 25.86 20.15 -40.30
CA LEU A 87 24.65 19.63 -40.95
C LEU A 87 24.21 20.51 -42.13
N PRO A 88 23.43 21.61 -41.97
CA PRO A 88 22.90 22.33 -43.13
C PRO A 88 23.98 22.95 -44.01
N PHE A 89 25.05 23.54 -43.47
CA PHE A 89 26.08 24.15 -44.34
C PHE A 89 26.81 23.11 -45.22
N VAL A 90 27.38 22.06 -44.61
CA VAL A 90 28.14 21.04 -45.38
C VAL A 90 27.23 20.24 -46.31
N CYS A 91 26.04 19.84 -45.86
CA CYS A 91 25.09 19.08 -46.70
C CYS A 91 24.60 19.91 -47.89
N THR A 92 24.16 21.16 -47.67
CA THR A 92 23.71 22.03 -48.77
C THR A 92 24.85 22.36 -49.73
N PHE A 93 26.06 22.61 -49.23
CA PHE A 93 27.23 22.88 -50.06
C PHE A 93 27.53 21.70 -51.00
N LEU A 94 27.58 20.48 -50.46
CA LEU A 94 27.86 19.28 -51.24
C LEU A 94 26.68 18.91 -52.16
N ALA A 95 25.44 19.17 -51.76
CA ALA A 95 24.27 18.97 -52.61
C ALA A 95 24.33 19.86 -53.87
N ILE A 96 24.65 21.14 -53.72
CA ILE A 96 24.77 22.07 -54.85
C ILE A 96 25.94 21.69 -55.76
N ARG A 97 27.09 21.33 -55.18
CA ARG A 97 28.29 20.94 -55.95
C ARG A 97 28.13 19.62 -56.70
N ASN A 98 27.18 18.79 -56.28
CA ASN A 98 26.77 17.55 -56.97
C ASN A 98 25.46 17.71 -57.74
N SER A 99 25.07 18.94 -58.09
CA SER A 99 23.90 19.25 -58.90
C SER A 99 22.60 18.64 -58.37
N PHE A 100 22.42 18.63 -57.05
CA PHE A 100 21.26 18.06 -56.35
C PHE A 100 20.98 16.60 -56.71
N SER A 101 22.01 15.76 -56.75
CA SER A 101 21.82 14.32 -56.99
C SER A 101 20.81 13.72 -55.99
N THR A 102 20.08 12.68 -56.41
CA THR A 102 19.06 12.03 -55.57
C THR A 102 19.59 11.59 -54.21
N MET A 103 20.85 11.14 -54.15
CA MET A 103 21.49 10.72 -52.89
C MET A 103 21.75 11.91 -51.95
N TRP A 104 22.14 13.06 -52.50
CA TRP A 104 22.33 14.30 -51.73
C TRP A 104 21.00 14.94 -51.32
N MET A 105 19.96 14.83 -52.14
CA MET A 105 18.59 15.21 -51.77
C MET A 105 18.08 14.40 -50.56
N MET A 106 18.31 13.08 -50.55
CA MET A 106 17.96 12.23 -49.40
C MET A 106 18.76 12.61 -48.14
N THR A 107 20.03 12.99 -48.31
CA THR A 107 20.89 13.46 -47.22
C THR A 107 20.40 14.80 -46.65
N GLU A 108 19.89 15.68 -47.51
CA GLU A 108 19.29 16.96 -47.11
C GLU A 108 18.00 16.75 -46.30
N VAL A 109 17.15 15.82 -46.71
CA VAL A 109 15.94 15.44 -45.96
C VAL A 109 16.30 14.83 -44.60
N MET A 110 17.27 13.91 -44.56
CA MET A 110 17.74 13.29 -43.32
C MET A 110 18.32 14.34 -42.35
N MET A 111 19.06 15.31 -42.87
CA MET A 111 19.61 16.44 -42.11
C MET A 111 18.50 17.25 -41.42
N LEU A 112 17.39 17.54 -42.11
CA LEU A 112 16.24 18.26 -41.54
C LEU A 112 15.60 17.48 -40.37
N PHE A 113 15.48 16.16 -40.48
CA PHE A 113 14.98 15.31 -39.38
C PHE A 113 15.93 15.29 -38.18
N ILE A 114 17.23 15.14 -38.41
CA ILE A 114 18.24 15.16 -37.33
C ILE A 114 18.24 16.52 -36.62
N MET A 115 18.10 17.62 -37.37
CA MET A 115 17.96 18.97 -36.81
C MET A 115 16.73 19.09 -35.92
N ALA A 116 15.58 18.55 -36.34
CA ALA A 116 14.35 18.55 -35.54
C ALA A 116 14.46 17.74 -34.24
N LEU A 117 15.27 16.69 -34.21
CA LEU A 117 15.57 15.90 -33.02
C LEU A 117 16.53 16.62 -32.06
N CYS A 118 17.44 17.43 -32.60
CA CYS A 118 18.46 18.13 -31.81
C CYS A 118 17.99 19.47 -31.23
N ILE A 119 17.01 20.11 -31.89
CA ILE A 119 16.52 21.43 -31.50
C ILE A 119 15.01 21.35 -31.18
N ASP A 120 14.71 21.46 -29.90
CA ASP A 120 13.34 21.37 -29.37
C ASP A 120 12.50 22.64 -29.62
N ASN A 121 13.14 23.76 -29.97
CA ASN A 121 12.46 25.03 -30.22
C ASN A 121 12.24 25.23 -31.73
N PRO A 122 10.99 25.26 -32.22
CA PRO A 122 10.71 25.31 -33.65
C PRO A 122 11.16 26.62 -34.31
N LEU A 123 11.17 27.75 -33.58
CA LEU A 123 11.66 29.03 -34.11
C LEU A 123 13.18 29.05 -34.24
N LEU A 124 13.88 28.51 -33.24
CA LEU A 124 15.34 28.39 -33.28
C LEU A 124 15.79 27.39 -34.36
N LEU A 125 15.07 26.27 -34.49
CA LEU A 125 15.26 25.27 -35.53
C LEU A 125 15.21 25.91 -36.92
N MET A 126 14.17 26.70 -37.20
CA MET A 126 14.02 27.42 -38.46
C MET A 126 15.20 28.37 -38.72
N ALA A 127 15.59 29.17 -37.73
CA ALA A 127 16.70 30.09 -37.87
C ALA A 127 18.03 29.36 -38.18
N CYS A 128 18.32 28.26 -37.49
CA CYS A 128 19.54 27.47 -37.71
C CYS A 128 19.56 26.84 -39.12
N ILE A 129 18.44 26.27 -39.57
CA ILE A 129 18.32 25.69 -40.91
C ILE A 129 18.52 26.78 -41.97
N SER A 130 17.82 27.92 -41.85
CA SER A 130 17.92 29.02 -42.82
C SER A 130 19.35 29.58 -42.93
N VAL A 131 20.03 29.80 -41.80
CA VAL A 131 21.40 30.32 -41.79
C VAL A 131 22.36 29.31 -42.43
N GLY A 132 22.25 28.03 -42.11
CA GLY A 132 23.12 26.99 -42.66
C GLY A 132 22.95 26.78 -44.15
N ILE A 133 21.70 26.62 -44.62
CA ILE A 133 21.38 26.45 -46.04
C ILE A 133 21.85 27.67 -46.83
N PHE A 134 21.55 28.88 -46.36
CA PHE A 134 21.93 30.11 -47.05
C PHE A 134 23.46 30.27 -47.15
N SER A 135 24.18 30.06 -46.06
CA SER A 135 25.65 30.18 -46.05
C SER A 135 26.33 29.08 -46.86
N GLY A 136 25.82 27.84 -46.81
CA GLY A 136 26.31 26.72 -47.63
C GLY A 136 26.08 26.96 -49.12
N ALA A 137 24.89 27.46 -49.48
CA ALA A 137 24.57 27.83 -50.86
C ALA A 137 25.44 28.96 -51.38
N LEU A 138 25.63 30.02 -50.60
CA LEU A 138 26.51 31.13 -50.96
C LEU A 138 27.95 30.66 -51.19
N ALA A 139 28.47 29.83 -50.29
CA ALA A 139 29.83 29.28 -50.43
C ALA A 139 29.96 28.36 -51.65
N ALA A 140 28.96 27.55 -51.95
CA ALA A 140 28.95 26.68 -53.12
C ALA A 140 28.94 27.49 -54.41
N VAL A 141 28.09 28.51 -54.51
CA VAL A 141 28.02 29.42 -55.66
C VAL A 141 29.36 30.15 -55.85
N ALA A 142 29.93 30.71 -54.78
CA ALA A 142 31.17 31.48 -54.84
C ALA A 142 32.40 30.64 -55.25
N THR A 143 32.38 29.33 -55.00
CA THR A 143 33.50 28.42 -55.29
C THR A 143 33.27 27.51 -56.50
N SER A 144 32.14 27.68 -57.20
CA SER A 144 31.81 26.86 -58.37
C SER A 144 32.45 27.44 -59.64
N PRO A 145 33.21 26.65 -60.41
CA PRO A 145 33.87 27.11 -61.63
C PRO A 145 32.92 27.24 -62.83
N ALA A 146 31.68 26.74 -62.73
CA ALA A 146 30.66 26.79 -63.78
C ALA A 146 29.31 27.26 -63.22
N PRO A 147 28.45 27.90 -64.03
CA PRO A 147 27.11 28.29 -63.61
C PRO A 147 26.28 27.05 -63.26
N ILE A 148 25.61 27.09 -62.11
CA ILE A 148 24.75 26.00 -61.61
C ILE A 148 23.50 25.93 -62.48
N VAL A 149 23.35 24.84 -63.24
CA VAL A 149 22.16 24.59 -64.08
C VAL A 149 21.24 23.61 -63.35
N LEU A 150 20.04 24.06 -62.98
CA LEU A 150 19.00 23.23 -62.39
C LEU A 150 18.26 22.48 -63.50
N SER A 151 18.33 21.14 -63.48
CA SER A 151 17.53 20.29 -64.37
C SER A 151 16.05 20.31 -63.94
N ALA A 152 15.12 19.94 -64.84
CA ALA A 152 13.70 19.83 -64.51
C ALA A 152 13.40 18.81 -63.40
N ALA A 153 14.19 17.73 -63.30
CA ALA A 153 14.08 16.75 -62.21
C ALA A 153 14.56 17.33 -60.86
N ASN A 154 15.57 18.20 -60.88
CA ASN A 154 16.05 18.86 -59.67
C ASN A 154 15.02 19.88 -59.14
N GLN A 155 14.21 20.48 -60.03
CA GLN A 155 13.16 21.43 -59.64
C GLN A 155 12.02 20.76 -58.87
N SER A 156 11.61 19.54 -59.25
CA SER A 156 10.59 18.78 -58.51
C SER A 156 11.10 18.34 -57.13
N ASP A 157 12.35 17.89 -57.05
CA ASP A 157 12.95 17.44 -55.81
C ASP A 157 13.17 18.61 -54.84
N LEU A 158 13.59 19.78 -55.35
CA LEU A 158 13.75 20.99 -54.56
C LEU A 158 12.41 21.52 -54.00
N ALA A 159 11.30 21.29 -54.71
CA ALA A 159 9.96 21.68 -54.25
C ALA A 159 9.47 20.87 -53.03
N VAL A 160 10.10 19.73 -52.72
CA VAL A 160 9.76 18.90 -51.54
C VAL A 160 10.39 19.44 -50.25
N LEU A 161 11.51 20.15 -50.33
CA LEU A 161 12.22 20.65 -49.15
C LEU A 161 11.38 21.57 -48.24
N PRO A 162 10.60 22.54 -48.75
CA PRO A 162 9.71 23.36 -47.91
C PRO A 162 8.68 22.53 -47.13
N VAL A 163 8.15 21.46 -47.72
CA VAL A 163 7.19 20.55 -47.07
C VAL A 163 7.88 19.77 -45.93
N VAL A 164 9.10 19.27 -46.17
CA VAL A 164 9.88 18.55 -45.15
C VAL A 164 10.25 19.47 -43.99
N VAL A 165 10.57 20.74 -44.25
CA VAL A 165 10.83 21.75 -43.21
C VAL A 165 9.57 21.97 -42.35
N LEU A 166 8.39 22.08 -42.96
CA LEU A 166 7.11 22.21 -42.23
C LEU A 166 6.81 20.96 -41.38
N CYS A 167 7.01 19.75 -41.92
CA CYS A 167 6.85 18.50 -41.17
C CYS A 167 7.85 18.40 -40.00
N SER A 168 9.10 18.81 -40.22
CA SER A 168 10.14 18.84 -39.18
C SER A 168 9.79 19.83 -38.06
N MET A 169 9.18 20.97 -38.39
CA MET A 169 8.69 21.94 -37.43
C MET A 169 7.52 21.39 -36.61
N ALA A 170 6.54 20.74 -37.25
CA ALA A 170 5.42 20.10 -36.57
C ALA A 170 5.90 18.99 -35.62
N PHE A 171 6.89 18.20 -36.05
CA PHE A 171 7.50 17.15 -35.24
C PHE A 171 8.26 17.70 -34.03
N SER A 172 9.10 18.72 -34.22
CA SER A 172 9.80 19.42 -33.13
C SER A 172 8.81 20.03 -32.12
N TYR A 173 7.72 20.63 -32.60
CA TYR A 173 6.65 21.15 -31.74
C TYR A 173 5.94 20.04 -30.92
N ALA A 174 5.68 18.87 -31.52
CA ALA A 174 5.08 17.73 -30.83
C ALA A 174 6.00 17.18 -29.72
N ILE A 175 7.30 17.04 -29.99
CA ILE A 175 8.30 16.61 -29.00
C ILE A 175 8.41 17.62 -27.85
N SER A 176 8.44 18.93 -28.17
CA SER A 176 8.46 19.99 -27.16
C SER A 176 7.26 19.91 -26.22
N LYS A 177 6.04 19.73 -26.77
CA LYS A 177 4.82 19.55 -25.96
C LYS A 177 4.88 18.32 -25.04
N GLY A 178 5.36 17.19 -25.56
CA GLY A 178 5.53 15.96 -24.78
C GLY A 178 6.48 16.12 -23.60
N ARG A 179 7.57 16.90 -23.76
CA ARG A 179 8.53 17.16 -22.68
C ARG A 179 8.02 18.14 -21.63
N ILE A 180 7.31 19.20 -22.06
CA ILE A 180 6.66 20.15 -21.13
C ILE A 180 5.68 19.42 -20.21
N PHE A 181 4.98 18.41 -20.73
CA PHE A 181 4.09 17.56 -19.94
C PHE A 181 4.84 16.78 -18.84
N VAL A 182 5.98 16.17 -19.15
CA VAL A 182 6.82 15.44 -18.19
C VAL A 182 7.38 16.37 -17.11
N GLU A 183 7.78 17.60 -17.47
CA GLU A 183 8.28 18.59 -16.50
C GLU A 183 7.19 19.12 -15.57
N ARG A 184 5.98 19.28 -16.07
CA ARG A 184 4.81 19.61 -15.24
C ARG A 184 4.55 18.52 -14.18
N ASN A 185 4.82 17.26 -14.53
CA ASN A 185 4.76 16.13 -13.61
C ASN A 185 5.86 16.17 -12.53
N ARG A 186 7.03 16.73 -12.85
CA ARG A 186 8.10 17.00 -11.88
C ARG A 186 7.76 18.17 -10.96
N ALA A 187 7.06 19.19 -11.47
CA ALA A 187 6.53 20.27 -10.63
C ALA A 187 5.43 19.78 -9.67
N LEU A 188 4.73 18.69 -10.01
CA LEU A 188 3.85 17.96 -9.09
C LEU A 188 4.60 17.23 -7.97
N GLN A 189 5.87 16.85 -8.16
CA GLN A 189 6.72 16.42 -7.03
C GLN A 189 7.05 17.60 -6.09
N ALA A 190 7.02 18.85 -6.57
CA ALA A 190 7.12 20.03 -5.72
C ALA A 190 5.79 20.37 -4.99
N LEU A 191 4.64 19.86 -5.47
CA LEU A 191 3.36 19.85 -4.74
C LEU A 191 3.41 18.97 -3.48
N ALA A 192 4.35 18.03 -3.37
CA ALA A 192 4.69 17.41 -2.09
C ALA A 192 5.19 18.43 -1.04
N GLY A 193 5.69 19.59 -1.48
CA GLY A 193 5.96 20.75 -0.61
C GLY A 193 4.70 21.42 -0.06
N SER A 194 3.52 21.26 -0.68
CA SER A 194 2.24 21.71 -0.11
C SER A 194 1.65 20.70 0.87
N ILE A 195 1.98 19.42 0.74
CA ILE A 195 1.69 18.40 1.75
C ILE A 195 2.34 18.80 3.08
N ALA A 196 3.56 19.37 3.07
CA ALA A 196 4.17 19.96 4.27
C ALA A 196 3.38 21.15 4.86
N HIS A 197 2.60 21.87 4.04
CA HIS A 197 1.73 22.96 4.47
C HIS A 197 0.40 22.45 5.05
N GLU A 198 -0.14 21.35 4.52
CA GLU A 198 -1.31 20.63 5.06
C GLU A 198 -0.97 19.81 6.31
N MET A 199 0.28 19.35 6.48
CA MET A 199 0.79 18.76 7.74
C MET A 199 0.83 19.76 8.89
N ARG A 200 0.99 21.05 8.58
CA ARG A 200 1.04 22.13 9.58
C ARG A 200 -0.28 22.34 10.32
N ASN A 201 -1.42 22.02 9.69
CA ASN A 201 -2.75 22.18 10.28
C ASN A 201 -3.05 21.16 11.40
N PRO A 202 -2.93 19.84 11.20
CA PRO A 202 -3.09 18.87 12.28
C PRO A 202 -2.03 19.05 13.37
N LEU A 203 -0.80 19.45 13.04
CA LEU A 203 0.23 19.82 14.03
C LEU A 203 -0.12 21.07 14.84
N SER A 204 -0.74 22.08 14.21
CA SER A 204 -1.23 23.28 14.92
C SER A 204 -2.44 22.98 15.79
N GLN A 205 -3.30 22.04 15.39
CA GLN A 205 -4.38 21.54 16.23
C GLN A 205 -3.86 20.73 17.42
N LEU A 206 -2.82 19.92 17.21
CA LEU A 206 -2.14 19.17 18.26
C LEU A 206 -1.51 20.13 19.28
N LYS A 207 -0.86 21.20 18.81
CA LYS A 207 -0.37 22.30 19.64
C LYS A 207 -1.50 22.97 20.42
N HIS A 208 -2.63 23.28 19.80
CA HIS A 208 -3.78 23.88 20.49
C HIS A 208 -4.40 22.98 21.57
N VAL A 209 -4.42 21.67 21.36
CA VAL A 209 -4.89 20.71 22.38
C VAL A 209 -3.91 20.67 23.56
N LEU A 210 -2.60 20.68 23.28
CA LEU A 210 -1.57 20.75 24.32
C LEU A 210 -1.62 22.08 25.10
N ASP A 211 -1.76 23.22 24.41
CA ASP A 211 -1.90 24.55 25.03
C ASP A 211 -3.12 24.60 25.99
N ARG A 212 -4.22 23.89 25.67
CA ARG A 212 -5.40 23.80 26.57
C ARG A 212 -5.27 22.81 27.70
N VAL A 213 -4.53 21.71 27.50
CA VAL A 213 -4.18 20.79 28.59
C VAL A 213 -3.29 21.51 29.61
N GLU A 214 -2.41 22.40 29.14
CA GLU A 214 -1.59 23.29 29.96
C GLU A 214 -2.44 24.34 30.72
N GLU A 215 -3.43 24.97 30.08
CA GLU A 215 -4.38 25.88 30.77
C GLU A 215 -5.29 25.18 31.79
N ALA A 216 -5.62 23.91 31.57
CA ALA A 216 -6.45 23.11 32.48
C ALA A 216 -5.67 22.50 33.65
N LEU A 217 -4.33 22.52 33.61
CA LEU A 217 -3.48 22.13 34.72
C LEU A 217 -3.41 23.27 35.74
N PRO A 218 -3.72 23.04 37.03
CA PRO A 218 -3.66 24.11 38.03
C PRO A 218 -2.23 24.62 38.16
N ALA A 219 -2.07 25.95 38.11
CA ALA A 219 -0.79 26.59 38.36
C ALA A 219 -0.28 26.15 39.74
N THR A 220 0.89 25.52 39.76
CA THR A 220 1.57 25.10 40.99
C THR A 220 2.06 26.34 41.73
N THR A 221 1.15 26.94 42.49
CA THR A 221 1.47 27.91 43.54
C THR A 221 1.10 27.25 44.86
N GLU A 222 2.16 26.77 45.50
CA GLU A 222 2.33 26.46 46.92
C GLU A 222 1.16 25.86 47.72
N SER A 223 1.44 24.66 48.26
CA SER A 223 0.86 24.13 49.50
C SER A 223 -0.63 23.83 49.50
N ASP A 224 -1.02 22.64 49.02
CA ASP A 224 -1.54 21.65 49.96
C ASP A 224 -1.61 20.23 49.37
N ARG A 225 -1.35 19.25 50.24
CA ARG A 225 -1.46 17.82 49.93
C ARG A 225 -2.94 17.42 49.89
N SER A 226 -3.27 16.55 48.93
CA SER A 226 -4.51 15.76 48.84
C SER A 226 -5.75 16.44 48.25
N THR A 227 -5.90 16.35 46.93
CA THR A 227 -7.23 16.13 46.31
C THR A 227 -7.04 15.43 44.97
N ALA A 228 -7.59 14.22 44.85
CA ALA A 228 -7.85 13.62 43.54
C ALA A 228 -8.71 14.59 42.70
N LEU A 229 -8.39 14.71 41.40
CA LEU A 229 -9.13 15.56 40.47
C LEU A 229 -10.65 15.24 40.55
N PRO A 230 -11.53 16.25 40.75
CA PRO A 230 -12.98 16.05 40.70
C PRO A 230 -13.40 15.41 39.37
N HIS A 231 -14.34 14.46 39.40
CA HIS A 231 -14.82 13.69 38.23
C HIS A 231 -15.15 14.56 36.99
N ASP A 232 -15.63 15.79 37.22
CA ASP A 232 -16.03 16.74 36.19
C ASP A 232 -14.82 17.34 35.43
N GLN A 233 -13.73 17.68 36.13
CA GLN A 233 -12.49 18.15 35.50
C GLN A 233 -11.77 17.05 34.71
N ALA A 234 -11.80 15.82 35.21
CA ALA A 234 -11.30 14.65 34.49
C ALA A 234 -12.10 14.42 33.20
N ALA A 235 -13.43 14.52 33.25
CA ALA A 235 -14.29 14.37 32.06
C ALA A 235 -14.00 15.43 30.99
N VAL A 236 -13.72 16.68 31.39
CA VAL A 236 -13.30 17.75 30.47
C VAL A 236 -11.95 17.44 29.83
N LEU A 237 -10.95 16.99 30.60
CA LEU A 237 -9.65 16.59 30.05
C LEU A 237 -9.77 15.44 29.04
N TYR A 238 -10.56 14.40 29.36
CA TYR A 238 -10.79 13.28 28.44
C TYR A 238 -11.47 13.72 27.15
N ARG A 239 -12.40 14.68 27.21
CA ARG A 239 -13.04 15.25 26.03
C ARG A 239 -12.03 16.00 25.15
N HIS A 240 -11.07 16.69 25.75
CA HIS A 240 -9.98 17.34 25.03
C HIS A 240 -8.99 16.34 24.41
N VAL A 241 -8.65 15.25 25.11
CA VAL A 241 -7.83 14.16 24.58
C VAL A 241 -8.52 13.47 23.40
N ALA A 242 -9.82 13.17 23.52
CA ALA A 242 -10.62 12.60 22.44
C ALA A 242 -10.61 13.52 21.20
N HIS A 243 -10.71 14.83 21.39
CA HIS A 243 -10.63 15.82 20.32
C HIS A 243 -9.23 15.88 19.67
N GLY A 244 -8.16 15.69 20.45
CA GLY A 244 -6.80 15.56 19.94
C GLY A 244 -6.59 14.31 19.09
N GLN A 245 -7.02 13.14 19.59
CA GLN A 245 -6.95 11.86 18.86
C GLN A 245 -7.73 11.92 17.54
N LEU A 246 -8.91 12.52 17.56
CA LEU A 246 -9.72 12.77 16.37
C LEU A 246 -8.97 13.60 15.32
N SER A 247 -8.27 14.64 15.76
CA SER A 247 -7.51 15.53 14.86
C SER A 247 -6.35 14.79 14.19
N ILE A 248 -5.73 13.83 14.90
CA ILE A 248 -4.69 12.94 14.37
C ILE A 248 -5.27 11.96 13.35
N GLU A 249 -6.35 11.26 13.68
CA GLU A 249 -7.01 10.32 12.74
C GLU A 249 -7.47 11.03 11.47
N ARG A 250 -8.00 12.26 11.58
CA ARG A 250 -8.34 13.12 10.45
C ARG A 250 -7.11 13.40 9.57
N GLY A 251 -5.99 13.78 10.18
CA GLY A 251 -4.73 14.01 9.47
C GLY A 251 -4.24 12.76 8.72
N LEU A 252 -4.27 11.60 9.39
CA LEU A 252 -3.86 10.31 8.80
C LEU A 252 -4.74 9.91 7.60
N ARG A 253 -6.07 10.11 7.67
CA ARG A 253 -6.96 9.85 6.54
C ARG A 253 -6.71 10.78 5.36
N ILE A 254 -6.46 12.06 5.61
CA ILE A 254 -6.12 13.01 4.53
C ILE A 254 -4.81 12.59 3.86
N ILE A 255 -3.82 12.14 4.63
CA ILE A 255 -2.55 11.62 4.10
C ILE A 255 -2.81 10.39 3.23
N ALA A 256 -3.57 9.41 3.73
CA ALA A 256 -3.90 8.20 2.98
C ALA A 256 -4.66 8.52 1.68
N MET A 257 -5.69 9.37 1.74
CA MET A 257 -6.46 9.82 0.58
C MET A 257 -5.58 10.52 -0.47
N THR A 258 -4.69 11.41 -0.03
CA THR A 258 -3.77 12.13 -0.91
C THR A 258 -2.73 11.19 -1.54
N LEU A 259 -2.22 10.23 -0.76
CA LEU A 259 -1.27 9.23 -1.25
C LEU A 259 -1.92 8.32 -2.29
N ASP A 260 -3.18 7.91 -2.07
CA ASP A 260 -3.93 7.08 -3.02
C ASP A 260 -4.33 7.82 -4.30
N GLU A 261 -4.64 9.11 -4.21
CA GLU A 261 -4.82 9.98 -5.38
C GLU A 261 -3.56 10.06 -6.25
N VAL A 262 -2.39 10.16 -5.62
CA VAL A 262 -1.10 10.31 -6.30
C VAL A 262 -0.53 8.97 -6.80
N SER A 263 -0.78 7.87 -6.09
CA SER A 263 -0.11 6.60 -6.37
C SER A 263 -0.55 5.91 -7.66
N ALA A 264 -1.72 6.29 -8.23
CA ALA A 264 -2.31 5.69 -9.43
C ALA A 264 -2.44 4.14 -9.38
N LYS A 265 -2.30 3.51 -8.20
CA LYS A 265 -2.39 2.06 -8.02
C LYS A 265 -3.77 1.55 -8.41
N PRO A 266 -3.89 0.43 -9.16
CA PRO A 266 -5.19 -0.15 -9.46
C PRO A 266 -5.93 -0.46 -8.15
N ILE A 267 -7.18 -0.01 -8.06
CA ILE A 267 -8.05 -0.31 -6.91
C ILE A 267 -8.33 -1.81 -6.99
N ARG A 268 -7.81 -2.57 -6.02
CA ARG A 268 -8.00 -4.03 -5.94
C ARG A 268 -9.49 -4.32 -5.80
N SER A 269 -10.01 -5.27 -6.58
CA SER A 269 -11.44 -5.61 -6.57
C SER A 269 -11.81 -6.75 -5.62
N ASP A 270 -10.84 -7.23 -4.86
CA ASP A 270 -10.88 -8.55 -4.22
C ASP A 270 -11.79 -8.57 -2.99
N TYR A 271 -12.14 -7.40 -2.44
CA TYR A 271 -13.06 -7.25 -1.30
C TYR A 271 -14.19 -6.29 -1.66
N ARG A 272 -15.41 -6.82 -1.88
CA ARG A 272 -16.63 -6.01 -2.04
C ARG A 272 -17.73 -6.54 -1.14
N ALA A 273 -18.27 -5.66 -0.31
CA ALA A 273 -19.37 -5.97 0.59
C ALA A 273 -20.70 -5.46 0.01
N TYR A 274 -21.79 -6.15 0.36
CA TYR A 274 -23.15 -5.68 0.09
C TYR A 274 -23.53 -4.71 1.20
N LEU A 275 -23.69 -3.44 0.84
CA LEU A 275 -23.89 -2.35 1.79
C LEU A 275 -25.10 -1.50 1.39
N SER A 276 -25.80 -0.93 2.38
CA SER A 276 -26.88 0.04 2.15
C SER A 276 -26.28 1.38 1.74
N ALA A 277 -26.70 1.92 0.60
CA ALA A 277 -26.24 3.20 0.10
C ALA A 277 -26.55 4.32 1.09
N ALA A 278 -27.73 4.33 1.71
CA ALA A 278 -28.11 5.34 2.70
C ALA A 278 -27.25 5.28 3.96
N ASN A 279 -27.02 4.09 4.53
CA ASN A 279 -26.23 3.94 5.76
C ASN A 279 -24.75 4.26 5.50
N THR A 280 -24.17 3.77 4.41
CA THR A 280 -22.77 4.03 4.09
C THR A 280 -22.55 5.50 3.71
N THR A 281 -23.49 6.16 3.03
CA THR A 281 -23.42 7.61 2.77
C THR A 281 -23.53 8.42 4.07
N ARG A 282 -24.41 8.03 4.98
CA ARG A 282 -24.53 8.66 6.31
C ARG A 282 -23.24 8.52 7.10
N LYS A 283 -22.67 7.31 7.13
CA LYS A 283 -21.36 7.04 7.74
C LYS A 283 -20.27 7.93 7.14
N ALA A 284 -20.22 8.06 5.81
CA ALA A 284 -19.29 8.98 5.17
C ALA A 284 -19.50 10.43 5.65
N LEU A 285 -20.74 10.92 5.77
CA LEU A 285 -20.98 12.26 6.30
C LEU A 285 -20.58 12.40 7.78
N ASP A 286 -20.84 11.41 8.61
CA ASP A 286 -20.49 11.46 10.04
C ASP A 286 -18.98 11.38 10.27
N GLU A 287 -18.27 10.67 9.39
CA GLU A 287 -16.82 10.55 9.39
C GLU A 287 -16.10 11.69 8.65
N TYR A 288 -16.83 12.47 7.85
CA TYR A 288 -16.25 13.60 7.12
C TYR A 288 -15.82 14.70 8.10
N GLY A 289 -14.54 15.06 8.06
CA GLY A 289 -13.94 16.04 8.96
C GLY A 289 -14.28 17.49 8.60
N PHE A 290 -15.54 17.90 8.80
CA PHE A 290 -15.96 19.29 8.61
C PHE A 290 -15.14 20.26 9.48
N SER A 291 -14.87 21.44 8.94
CA SER A 291 -14.04 22.48 9.58
C SER A 291 -14.76 23.08 10.79
N ASP A 292 -16.07 23.30 10.68
CA ASP A 292 -16.93 23.81 11.74
C ASP A 292 -18.40 23.36 11.60
N GLU A 293 -19.20 23.63 12.63
CA GLU A 293 -20.63 23.28 12.66
C GLU A 293 -21.45 24.05 11.60
N LYS A 294 -20.99 25.23 11.17
CA LYS A 294 -21.67 26.02 10.13
C LYS A 294 -21.53 25.34 8.78
N GLU A 295 -20.35 24.84 8.45
CA GLU A 295 -20.08 24.04 7.27
C GLU A 295 -20.92 22.76 7.26
N ARG A 296 -20.96 22.04 8.39
CA ARG A 296 -21.82 20.85 8.57
C ARG A 296 -23.31 21.15 8.34
N SER A 297 -23.79 22.30 8.81
CA SER A 297 -25.20 22.71 8.69
C SER A 297 -25.66 22.98 7.24
N LYS A 298 -24.71 23.25 6.32
CA LYS A 298 -24.98 23.41 4.89
C LYS A 298 -25.18 22.10 4.15
N VAL A 299 -24.84 20.97 4.77
CA VAL A 299 -24.87 19.65 4.13
C VAL A 299 -26.11 18.87 4.59
N ARG A 300 -26.89 18.39 3.62
CA ARG A 300 -28.10 17.61 3.84
C ARG A 300 -28.00 16.25 3.15
N LEU A 301 -28.52 15.22 3.81
CA LEU A 301 -28.72 13.89 3.22
C LEU A 301 -30.21 13.66 3.04
N ALA A 302 -30.64 13.44 1.80
CA ALA A 302 -32.01 13.07 1.44
C ALA A 302 -32.01 11.61 0.96
N VAL A 303 -32.85 10.77 1.55
CA VAL A 303 -33.03 9.38 1.13
C VAL A 303 -34.43 9.27 0.55
N LEU A 304 -34.53 9.14 -0.77
CA LEU A 304 -35.81 8.92 -1.47
C LEU A 304 -36.14 7.43 -1.48
N GLU A 305 -35.20 6.63 -1.98
CA GLU A 305 -35.28 5.18 -2.00
C GLU A 305 -33.88 4.62 -1.75
N ASP A 306 -33.72 3.88 -0.65
CA ASP A 306 -32.46 3.22 -0.33
C ASP A 306 -32.27 1.97 -1.22
N PHE A 307 -31.03 1.61 -1.48
CA PHE A 307 -30.68 0.42 -2.26
C PHE A 307 -29.37 -0.19 -1.77
N THR A 308 -29.21 -1.48 -2.04
CA THR A 308 -27.96 -2.20 -1.75
C THR A 308 -27.03 -2.13 -2.95
N PHE A 309 -25.77 -1.78 -2.71
CA PHE A 309 -24.71 -1.86 -3.72
C PHE A 309 -23.58 -2.80 -3.27
N LYS A 310 -22.75 -3.22 -4.23
CA LYS A 310 -21.59 -4.07 -4.00
C LYS A 310 -20.31 -3.25 -4.18
N VAL A 311 -19.74 -2.77 -3.07
CA VAL A 311 -18.62 -1.81 -3.08
C VAL A 311 -17.57 -2.18 -2.03
N ASP A 312 -16.35 -1.66 -2.21
CA ASP A 312 -15.39 -1.51 -1.12
C ASP A 312 -15.78 -0.25 -0.34
N GLU A 313 -16.05 -0.41 0.96
CA GLU A 313 -16.50 0.69 1.81
C GLU A 313 -15.49 1.83 1.86
N THR A 314 -14.21 1.52 2.03
CA THR A 314 -13.15 2.52 2.19
C THR A 314 -13.01 3.33 0.90
N VAL A 315 -12.97 2.66 -0.24
CA VAL A 315 -12.89 3.31 -1.56
C VAL A 315 -14.11 4.18 -1.81
N TYR A 316 -15.30 3.74 -1.40
CA TYR A 316 -16.54 4.49 -1.55
C TYR A 316 -16.58 5.73 -0.65
N LEU A 317 -16.19 5.61 0.62
CA LEU A 317 -16.05 6.74 1.55
C LEU A 317 -15.09 7.79 0.97
N PHE A 318 -13.92 7.39 0.47
CA PHE A 318 -12.98 8.31 -0.17
C PHE A 318 -13.52 8.97 -1.43
N THR A 319 -14.35 8.27 -2.20
CA THR A 319 -15.02 8.85 -3.37
C THR A 319 -15.97 9.97 -2.94
N LEU A 320 -16.76 9.75 -1.89
CA LEU A 320 -17.64 10.79 -1.34
C LEU A 320 -16.86 11.94 -0.71
N PHE A 321 -15.78 11.67 0.04
CA PHE A 321 -14.96 12.72 0.65
C PHE A 321 -14.40 13.67 -0.39
N ASN A 322 -13.96 13.15 -1.55
CA ASN A 322 -13.49 13.95 -2.66
C ASN A 322 -14.58 14.85 -3.24
N LEU A 323 -15.79 14.32 -3.44
CA LEU A 323 -16.91 15.11 -3.96
C LEU A 323 -17.40 16.16 -2.95
N ILE A 324 -17.49 15.81 -1.67
CA ILE A 324 -17.87 16.72 -0.59
C ILE A 324 -16.82 17.84 -0.46
N LYS A 325 -15.53 17.50 -0.44
CA LYS A 325 -14.42 18.49 -0.39
C LYS A 325 -14.51 19.48 -1.54
N ASN A 326 -14.71 19.00 -2.76
CA ASN A 326 -14.83 19.86 -3.93
C ASN A 326 -16.06 20.78 -3.84
N ALA A 327 -17.23 20.24 -3.47
CA ALA A 327 -18.44 21.02 -3.31
C ALA A 327 -18.28 22.10 -2.22
N LEU A 328 -17.80 21.73 -1.03
CA LEU A 328 -17.59 22.64 0.10
C LEU A 328 -16.61 23.77 -0.24
N HIS A 329 -15.51 23.45 -0.92
CA HIS A 329 -14.54 24.44 -1.38
C HIS A 329 -15.18 25.50 -2.29
N HIS A 330 -16.04 25.09 -3.23
CA HIS A 330 -16.67 26.02 -4.17
C HIS A 330 -17.85 26.79 -3.56
N ILE A 331 -18.66 26.17 -2.68
CA ILE A 331 -19.76 26.88 -1.99
C ILE A 331 -19.27 27.81 -0.88
N ALA A 332 -18.01 27.69 -0.41
CA ALA A 332 -17.45 28.60 0.60
C ALA A 332 -17.52 30.08 0.17
N THR A 333 -17.46 30.34 -1.14
CA THR A 333 -17.58 31.69 -1.73
C THR A 333 -19.03 32.19 -1.84
N HIS A 334 -20.03 31.33 -1.57
CA HIS A 334 -21.45 31.61 -1.72
C HIS A 334 -22.21 31.32 -0.40
N PRO A 335 -22.53 32.35 0.40
CA PRO A 335 -23.08 32.16 1.75
C PRO A 335 -24.37 31.32 1.81
N SER A 336 -25.24 31.47 0.81
CA SER A 336 -26.54 30.77 0.70
C SER A 336 -26.46 29.41 0.01
N ALA A 337 -25.28 29.02 -0.50
CA ALA A 337 -25.14 27.76 -1.20
C ALA A 337 -25.11 26.58 -0.21
N THR A 338 -25.73 25.48 -0.64
CA THR A 338 -25.95 24.26 0.15
C THR A 338 -25.51 23.05 -0.65
N LEU A 339 -25.14 21.99 0.05
CA LEU A 339 -24.79 20.71 -0.52
C LEU A 339 -25.84 19.67 -0.11
N THR A 340 -26.43 19.00 -1.08
CA THR A 340 -27.40 17.93 -0.86
C THR A 340 -26.87 16.64 -1.46
N LEU A 341 -26.77 15.60 -0.65
CA LEU A 341 -26.55 14.23 -1.09
C LEU A 341 -27.92 13.55 -1.16
N THR A 342 -28.30 13.06 -2.33
CA THR A 342 -29.57 12.35 -2.55
C THR A 342 -29.32 10.90 -2.89
N ILE A 343 -29.92 10.00 -2.13
CA ILE A 343 -29.98 8.56 -2.43
C ILE A 343 -31.29 8.28 -3.14
N ASP A 344 -31.21 7.77 -4.35
CA ASP A 344 -32.33 7.38 -5.19
C ASP A 344 -31.92 6.16 -6.01
N ARG A 345 -32.86 5.30 -6.42
CA ARG A 345 -32.62 4.00 -7.05
C ARG A 345 -31.29 3.87 -7.82
N GLN A 346 -30.37 3.06 -7.29
CA GLN A 346 -29.06 2.76 -7.88
C GLN A 346 -28.14 3.97 -8.10
N CYS A 347 -28.48 5.12 -7.52
CA CYS A 347 -27.79 6.38 -7.71
C CYS A 347 -27.52 7.11 -6.39
N VAL A 348 -26.33 7.68 -6.29
CA VAL A 348 -25.98 8.66 -5.25
C VAL A 348 -25.64 9.97 -5.95
N ILE A 349 -26.45 10.99 -5.69
CA ILE A 349 -26.35 12.30 -6.32
C ILE A 349 -25.75 13.27 -5.31
N VAL A 350 -24.66 13.94 -5.69
CA VAL A 350 -24.03 15.00 -4.92
C VAL A 350 -24.29 16.32 -5.64
N HIS A 351 -25.20 17.13 -5.10
CA HIS A 351 -25.66 18.37 -5.72
C HIS A 351 -25.32 19.59 -4.84
N ASP A 352 -24.51 20.50 -5.35
CA ASP A 352 -24.27 21.81 -4.74
C ASP A 352 -24.92 22.95 -5.51
N THR A 353 -25.33 24.00 -4.80
CA THR A 353 -25.85 25.26 -5.38
C THR A 353 -24.75 26.33 -5.47
N GLY A 354 -23.51 25.91 -5.74
CA GLY A 354 -22.36 26.78 -5.88
C GLY A 354 -22.28 27.47 -7.25
N PRO A 355 -21.09 27.96 -7.64
CA PRO A 355 -20.89 28.77 -8.84
C PRO A 355 -21.05 28.00 -10.16
N GLY A 356 -21.22 26.68 -10.14
CA GLY A 356 -21.24 25.85 -11.35
C GLY A 356 -19.90 25.76 -12.08
N ILE A 357 -19.86 24.93 -13.12
CA ILE A 357 -18.69 24.61 -13.94
C ILE A 357 -18.94 25.07 -15.38
N SER A 358 -17.95 25.75 -15.98
CA SER A 358 -18.02 26.20 -17.38
C SER A 358 -18.16 25.02 -18.35
N PRO A 359 -18.98 25.14 -19.42
CA PRO A 359 -19.13 24.12 -20.46
C PRO A 359 -17.82 23.64 -21.08
N ASP A 360 -16.81 24.52 -21.18
CA ASP A 360 -15.50 24.20 -21.75
C ASP A 360 -14.69 23.20 -20.88
N ILE A 361 -15.01 23.13 -19.59
CA ILE A 361 -14.28 22.31 -18.61
C ILE A 361 -14.96 20.95 -18.43
N LEU A 362 -16.28 20.87 -18.58
CA LEU A 362 -17.07 19.65 -18.35
C LEU A 362 -16.53 18.40 -19.08
N PRO A 363 -16.13 18.45 -20.37
CA PRO A 363 -15.61 17.27 -21.07
C PRO A 363 -14.29 16.74 -20.50
N HIS A 364 -13.52 17.60 -19.84
CA HIS A 364 -12.18 17.31 -19.34
C HIS A 364 -12.13 17.20 -17.81
N LEU A 365 -13.28 17.14 -17.15
CA LEU A 365 -13.40 17.22 -15.69
C LEU A 365 -12.74 16.04 -14.96
N PHE A 366 -12.76 14.86 -15.57
CA PHE A 366 -12.16 13.64 -15.02
C PHE A 366 -10.75 13.36 -15.56
N GLU A 367 -10.21 14.24 -16.42
CA GLU A 367 -8.81 14.13 -16.86
C GLU A 367 -7.87 14.46 -15.68
N PRO A 368 -6.87 13.62 -15.40
CA PRO A 368 -5.89 13.91 -14.37
C PRO A 368 -5.23 15.29 -14.58
N PHE A 369 -5.05 16.03 -13.50
CA PHE A 369 -4.31 17.30 -13.45
C PHE A 369 -4.96 18.48 -14.18
N ARG A 370 -6.27 18.42 -14.45
CA ARG A 370 -7.05 19.57 -14.93
C ARG A 370 -7.77 20.26 -13.77
N THR A 371 -7.48 21.55 -13.57
CA THR A 371 -8.15 22.41 -12.59
C THR A 371 -8.79 23.62 -13.29
N ALA A 372 -9.95 24.04 -12.82
CA ALA A 372 -10.61 25.26 -13.29
C ALA A 372 -9.93 26.49 -12.65
N GLY A 373 -8.94 27.07 -13.33
CA GLY A 373 -8.27 28.31 -12.91
C GLY A 373 -7.19 28.15 -11.83
N ASN A 374 -6.49 29.26 -11.54
CA ASN A 374 -5.41 29.37 -10.54
C ASN A 374 -5.98 29.27 -9.11
N SER A 375 -6.27 28.07 -8.62
CA SER A 375 -6.66 27.89 -7.22
C SER A 375 -6.50 26.43 -6.76
N ALA A 376 -5.55 26.26 -5.82
CA ALA A 376 -5.42 25.21 -4.80
C ALA A 376 -6.13 23.86 -5.03
N GLY A 377 -5.56 22.96 -5.85
CA GLY A 377 -5.99 21.56 -5.92
C GLY A 377 -5.05 20.72 -6.78
N THR A 378 -4.91 19.43 -6.46
CA THR A 378 -4.05 18.47 -7.21
C THR A 378 -4.62 18.11 -8.58
N GLY A 379 -5.93 18.31 -8.79
CA GLY A 379 -6.64 17.86 -10.00
C GLY A 379 -6.71 16.34 -10.13
N LEU A 380 -6.50 15.59 -9.04
CA LEU A 380 -6.48 14.12 -9.01
C LEU A 380 -7.75 13.51 -8.41
N GLY A 381 -8.42 14.20 -7.49
CA GLY A 381 -9.59 13.68 -6.78
C GLY A 381 -10.74 13.21 -7.68
N LEU A 382 -11.11 13.99 -8.72
CA LEU A 382 -12.19 13.57 -9.64
C LEU A 382 -11.76 12.40 -10.54
N ALA A 383 -10.49 12.34 -10.95
CA ALA A 383 -9.95 11.20 -11.68
C ALA A 383 -9.96 9.93 -10.80
N TYR A 384 -9.69 10.06 -9.50
CA TYR A 384 -9.87 8.98 -8.51
C TYR A 384 -11.34 8.53 -8.44
N CYS A 385 -12.29 9.45 -8.30
CA CYS A 385 -13.72 9.10 -8.27
C CYS A 385 -14.16 8.31 -9.50
N GLN A 386 -13.66 8.67 -10.70
CA GLN A 386 -13.97 7.94 -11.93
C GLN A 386 -13.37 6.52 -11.92
N ARG A 387 -12.14 6.35 -11.41
CA ARG A 387 -11.50 5.04 -11.27
C ARG A 387 -12.22 4.16 -10.26
N ALA A 388 -12.62 4.72 -9.11
CA ALA A 388 -13.39 4.03 -8.08
C ALA A 388 -14.75 3.54 -8.61
N MET A 389 -15.50 4.41 -9.29
CA MET A 389 -16.78 4.01 -9.86
C MET A 389 -16.65 2.92 -10.93
N ARG A 390 -15.62 2.99 -11.78
CA ARG A 390 -15.32 1.91 -12.72
C ARG A 390 -14.97 0.60 -12.00
N ALA A 391 -14.22 0.66 -10.90
CA ALA A 391 -13.92 -0.51 -10.09
C ALA A 391 -15.21 -1.14 -9.53
N PHE A 392 -16.20 -0.36 -9.12
CA PHE A 392 -17.51 -0.85 -8.68
C PHE A 392 -18.41 -1.36 -9.83
N GLY A 393 -17.98 -1.24 -11.09
CA GLY A 393 -18.81 -1.53 -12.26
C GLY A 393 -19.86 -0.46 -12.56
N GLY A 394 -19.79 0.69 -11.87
CA GLY A 394 -20.67 1.82 -12.03
C GLY A 394 -20.08 2.94 -12.91
N THR A 395 -20.77 4.08 -12.94
CA THR A 395 -20.35 5.27 -13.68
C THR A 395 -20.50 6.54 -12.84
N ILE A 396 -19.70 7.56 -13.14
CA ILE A 396 -19.86 8.91 -12.62
C ILE A 396 -20.13 9.87 -13.77
N SER A 397 -21.12 10.73 -13.62
CA SER A 397 -21.42 11.81 -14.56
C SER A 397 -21.57 13.14 -13.84
N CYS A 398 -21.39 14.24 -14.56
CA CYS A 398 -21.52 15.60 -14.02
C CYS A 398 -22.46 16.43 -14.88
N ARG A 399 -23.41 17.14 -14.24
CA ARG A 399 -24.25 18.18 -14.85
C ARG A 399 -24.03 19.47 -14.07
N SER A 400 -23.86 20.58 -14.76
CA SER A 400 -23.64 21.86 -14.09
C SER A 400 -24.10 23.02 -14.95
N GLU A 401 -24.57 24.08 -14.31
CA GLU A 401 -24.90 25.34 -14.95
C GLU A 401 -24.20 26.49 -14.19
N VAL A 402 -23.43 27.30 -14.93
CA VAL A 402 -22.67 28.42 -14.38
C VAL A 402 -23.60 29.39 -13.64
N GLY A 403 -23.22 29.72 -12.40
CA GLY A 403 -23.96 30.57 -11.48
C GLY A 403 -25.16 29.91 -10.80
N LYS A 404 -25.42 28.61 -11.03
CA LYS A 404 -26.58 27.92 -10.45
C LYS A 404 -26.23 26.70 -9.61
N PHE A 405 -25.60 25.68 -10.21
CA PHE A 405 -25.38 24.40 -9.52
C PHE A 405 -24.30 23.54 -10.18
N THR A 406 -23.78 22.58 -9.40
CA THR A 406 -23.03 21.43 -9.89
C THR A 406 -23.63 20.16 -9.31
N GLN A 407 -23.77 19.14 -10.13
CA GLN A 407 -24.34 17.85 -9.75
C GLN A 407 -23.48 16.72 -10.28
N PHE A 408 -22.92 15.94 -9.37
CA PHE A 408 -22.32 14.64 -9.68
C PHE A 408 -23.32 13.53 -9.43
N THR A 409 -23.44 12.59 -10.36
CA THR A 409 -24.31 11.43 -10.23
C THR A 409 -23.46 10.17 -10.32
N LEU A 410 -23.38 9.45 -9.21
CA LEU A 410 -22.76 8.13 -9.09
C LEU A 410 -23.83 7.07 -9.35
N GLN A 411 -23.72 6.32 -10.44
CA GLN A 411 -24.65 5.28 -10.80
C GLN A 411 -24.01 3.90 -10.60
N PHE A 412 -24.70 3.03 -9.88
CA PHE A 412 -24.24 1.69 -9.49
C PHE A 412 -25.00 0.60 -10.26
N PRO A 413 -24.40 -0.58 -10.45
CA PRO A 413 -25.12 -1.75 -10.96
C PRO A 413 -26.28 -2.16 -10.06
N ALA A 414 -27.33 -2.71 -10.67
CA ALA A 414 -28.40 -3.37 -9.94
C ALA A 414 -27.86 -4.59 -9.19
N VAL A 415 -28.17 -4.70 -7.90
CA VAL A 415 -27.98 -5.93 -7.14
C VAL A 415 -29.34 -6.61 -6.99
N GLN A 416 -29.43 -7.90 -7.32
CA GLN A 416 -30.67 -8.65 -7.18
C GLN A 416 -30.96 -8.93 -5.70
N GLU A 417 -32.22 -8.81 -5.29
CA GLU A 417 -32.62 -9.03 -3.89
C GLU A 417 -32.34 -10.48 -3.45
N SER A 418 -32.42 -11.46 -4.37
CA SER A 418 -32.06 -12.86 -4.12
C SER A 418 -30.56 -13.03 -3.80
N GLU A 419 -29.69 -12.29 -4.48
CA GLU A 419 -28.23 -12.33 -4.27
C GLU A 419 -27.88 -11.79 -2.87
N VAL A 420 -28.55 -10.71 -2.44
CA VAL A 420 -28.40 -10.15 -1.09
C VAL A 420 -28.93 -11.13 -0.05
N ALA A 421 -30.12 -11.71 -0.27
CA ALA A 421 -30.73 -12.66 0.66
C ALA A 421 -29.89 -13.94 0.82
N GLU A 422 -29.34 -14.49 -0.26
CA GLU A 422 -28.40 -15.62 -0.22
C GLU A 422 -27.10 -15.25 0.50
N HIS A 423 -26.57 -14.05 0.28
CA HIS A 423 -25.38 -13.58 0.99
C HIS A 423 -25.63 -13.42 2.49
N GLU A 424 -26.74 -12.78 2.88
CA GLU A 424 -27.16 -12.70 4.28
C GLU A 424 -27.33 -14.10 4.87
N HIS A 425 -28.07 -15.00 4.20
CA HIS A 425 -28.29 -16.36 4.69
C HIS A 425 -26.98 -17.10 4.97
N ARG A 426 -26.01 -17.02 4.06
CA ARG A 426 -24.67 -17.60 4.25
C ARG A 426 -23.91 -17.03 5.45
N ILE A 427 -24.01 -15.72 5.70
CA ILE A 427 -23.38 -15.10 6.88
C ILE A 427 -24.03 -15.62 8.16
N PHE A 428 -25.36 -15.66 8.20
CA PHE A 428 -26.10 -16.16 9.36
C PHE A 428 -25.80 -17.65 9.62
N GLU A 429 -25.72 -18.49 8.58
CA GLU A 429 -25.33 -19.90 8.72
C GLU A 429 -23.88 -20.07 9.19
N ARG A 430 -22.95 -19.27 8.68
CA ARG A 430 -21.54 -19.32 9.12
C ARG A 430 -21.39 -18.87 10.58
N ALA A 431 -22.17 -17.87 11.00
CA ALA A 431 -22.16 -17.36 12.36
C ALA A 431 -22.92 -18.27 13.35
N ALA A 432 -23.93 -19.03 12.90
CA ALA A 432 -24.81 -19.78 13.79
C ALA A 432 -24.09 -20.76 14.74
N PRO A 433 -23.09 -21.56 14.33
CA PRO A 433 -22.33 -22.42 15.25
C PRO A 433 -21.63 -21.64 16.36
N PHE A 434 -21.23 -20.40 16.07
CA PHE A 434 -20.49 -19.54 16.98
C PHE A 434 -21.38 -18.92 18.07
N PHE A 435 -22.59 -18.50 17.69
CA PHE A 435 -23.56 -17.89 18.60
C PHE A 435 -24.45 -18.91 19.32
N SER A 436 -24.47 -20.17 18.87
CA SER A 436 -25.29 -21.23 19.46
C SER A 436 -25.00 -21.40 20.96
N GLY A 437 -26.04 -21.22 21.79
CA GLY A 437 -25.94 -21.36 23.24
C GLY A 437 -25.26 -20.19 23.97
N LYS A 438 -24.85 -19.14 23.26
CA LYS A 438 -24.33 -17.90 23.87
C LYS A 438 -25.44 -17.10 24.51
N ARG A 439 -25.23 -16.66 25.75
CA ARG A 439 -26.20 -15.88 26.52
C ARG A 439 -25.91 -14.39 26.38
N ILE A 440 -26.77 -13.69 25.66
CA ILE A 440 -26.61 -12.27 25.34
C ILE A 440 -27.71 -11.46 26.02
N LEU A 441 -27.31 -10.42 26.76
CA LEU A 441 -28.23 -9.45 27.36
C LEU A 441 -28.29 -8.18 26.52
N ILE A 442 -29.48 -7.83 26.01
CA ILE A 442 -29.71 -6.55 25.32
C ILE A 442 -30.29 -5.55 26.32
N VAL A 443 -29.63 -4.41 26.47
CA VAL A 443 -30.04 -3.32 27.35
C VAL A 443 -30.25 -2.07 26.51
N ASP A 444 -31.49 -1.62 26.40
CA ASP A 444 -31.90 -0.48 25.58
C ASP A 444 -33.25 0.01 26.14
N ASP A 445 -33.59 1.28 26.10
CA ASP A 445 -34.88 1.77 26.60
C ASP A 445 -36.01 1.61 25.56
N ASP A 446 -35.68 1.54 24.27
CA ASP A 446 -36.61 1.37 23.16
C ASP A 446 -37.00 -0.10 22.93
N ALA A 447 -38.27 -0.41 23.19
CA ALA A 447 -38.82 -1.76 23.04
C ALA A 447 -38.80 -2.29 21.60
N ALA A 448 -38.96 -1.43 20.60
CA ALA A 448 -38.94 -1.83 19.20
C ALA A 448 -37.52 -2.21 18.76
N GLN A 449 -36.51 -1.45 19.22
CA GLN A 449 -35.10 -1.73 18.96
C GLN A 449 -34.67 -3.05 19.61
N ARG A 450 -35.01 -3.27 20.89
CA ARG A 450 -34.74 -4.56 21.58
C ARG A 450 -35.34 -5.74 20.83
N ALA A 451 -36.62 -5.65 20.44
CA ALA A 451 -37.31 -6.73 19.74
C ALA A 451 -36.73 -7.01 18.33
N ARG A 452 -36.13 -6.01 17.67
CA ARG A 452 -35.45 -6.18 16.38
C ARG A 452 -34.13 -6.93 16.56
N ILE A 453 -33.29 -6.51 17.51
CA ILE A 453 -32.00 -7.15 17.76
C ILE A 453 -32.16 -8.56 18.32
N ARG A 454 -33.14 -8.76 19.22
CA ARG A 454 -33.48 -10.11 19.71
C ARG A 454 -33.80 -11.06 18.56
N ARG A 455 -34.67 -10.65 17.62
CA ARG A 455 -35.00 -11.47 16.46
C ARG A 455 -33.78 -11.81 15.60
N ALA A 456 -32.86 -10.86 15.43
CA ALA A 456 -31.63 -11.10 14.67
C ALA A 456 -30.69 -12.11 15.36
N LEU A 457 -30.41 -11.91 16.65
CA LEU A 457 -29.50 -12.76 17.40
C LEU A 457 -30.09 -14.15 17.68
N SER A 458 -31.40 -14.27 17.89
CA SER A 458 -32.05 -15.57 18.01
C SER A 458 -32.01 -16.39 16.71
N LYS A 459 -31.95 -15.74 15.52
CA LYS A 459 -31.81 -16.46 14.24
C LYS A 459 -30.46 -17.18 14.12
N VAL A 460 -29.40 -16.66 14.73
CA VAL A 460 -28.07 -17.31 14.80
C VAL A 460 -27.92 -18.23 16.01
N GLY A 461 -29.01 -18.51 16.76
CA GLY A 461 -29.00 -19.49 17.85
C GLY A 461 -28.55 -18.97 19.21
N ALA A 462 -28.41 -17.65 19.40
CA ALA A 462 -28.11 -17.07 20.70
C ALA A 462 -29.33 -17.10 21.63
N ASP A 463 -29.09 -17.33 22.93
CA ASP A 463 -30.06 -17.17 24.01
C ASP A 463 -30.08 -15.71 24.46
N VAL A 464 -31.12 -14.98 24.05
CA VAL A 464 -31.18 -13.53 24.17
C VAL A 464 -32.19 -13.12 25.23
N SER A 465 -31.74 -12.33 26.20
CA SER A 465 -32.59 -11.70 27.20
C SER A 465 -32.60 -10.18 27.04
N GLU A 466 -33.67 -9.54 27.51
CA GLU A 466 -33.89 -8.09 27.36
C GLU A 466 -33.97 -7.39 28.73
N ALA A 467 -33.36 -6.22 28.85
CA ALA A 467 -33.52 -5.30 29.96
C ALA A 467 -33.87 -3.90 29.44
N ALA A 468 -34.82 -3.22 30.08
CA ALA A 468 -35.34 -1.93 29.63
C ALA A 468 -34.57 -0.71 30.19
N ASN A 469 -33.61 -0.92 31.10
CA ASN A 469 -32.79 0.11 31.73
C ASN A 469 -31.59 -0.50 32.45
N GLY A 470 -30.65 0.36 32.86
CA GLY A 470 -29.43 -0.03 33.56
C GLY A 470 -29.67 -0.72 34.91
N GLU A 471 -30.69 -0.34 35.67
CA GLU A 471 -31.02 -0.97 36.96
C GLU A 471 -31.46 -2.43 36.78
N THR A 472 -32.33 -2.69 35.79
CA THR A 472 -32.79 -4.04 35.47
C THR A 472 -31.62 -4.91 34.98
N ALA A 473 -30.74 -4.33 34.15
CA ALA A 473 -29.54 -5.02 33.68
C ALA A 473 -28.61 -5.41 34.85
N LEU A 474 -28.33 -4.48 35.78
CA LEU A 474 -27.52 -4.77 36.96
C LEU A 474 -28.14 -5.86 37.84
N ALA A 475 -29.47 -5.87 38.02
CA ALA A 475 -30.15 -6.92 38.77
C ALA A 475 -30.01 -8.31 38.12
N MET A 476 -30.05 -8.38 36.79
CA MET A 476 -29.86 -9.63 36.04
C MET A 476 -28.40 -10.10 36.05
N LEU A 477 -27.44 -9.18 35.97
CA LEU A 477 -26.00 -9.49 35.96
C LEU A 477 -25.48 -9.97 37.32
N ARG A 478 -26.15 -9.61 38.43
CA ARG A 478 -25.84 -10.12 39.78
C ARG A 478 -26.21 -11.58 40.00
N GLN A 479 -27.03 -12.18 39.12
CA GLN A 479 -27.40 -13.59 39.23
C GLN A 479 -26.19 -14.48 38.92
N ALA A 480 -26.16 -15.68 39.53
CA ALA A 480 -25.04 -16.64 39.41
C ALA A 480 -24.74 -17.08 37.98
N THR A 481 -25.73 -16.99 37.09
CA THR A 481 -25.65 -17.52 35.73
C THR A 481 -24.74 -16.63 34.86
N PRO A 482 -23.71 -17.18 34.19
CA PRO A 482 -22.79 -16.39 33.38
C PRO A 482 -23.48 -15.85 32.12
N TRP A 483 -23.12 -14.63 31.76
CA TRP A 483 -23.45 -13.98 30.49
C TRP A 483 -22.21 -13.93 29.61
N ASP A 484 -22.36 -14.16 28.32
CA ASP A 484 -21.25 -14.08 27.37
C ASP A 484 -21.05 -12.64 26.89
N LEU A 485 -22.14 -11.87 26.72
CA LEU A 485 -22.11 -10.50 26.20
C LEU A 485 -23.31 -9.66 26.66
N VAL A 486 -23.05 -8.37 26.87
CA VAL A 486 -24.06 -7.33 27.10
C VAL A 486 -23.98 -6.32 25.95
N LEU A 487 -25.06 -6.17 25.21
CA LEU A 487 -25.22 -5.09 24.22
C LEU A 487 -25.93 -3.94 24.93
N MET A 488 -25.20 -2.86 25.20
CA MET A 488 -25.59 -1.77 26.11
C MET A 488 -25.84 -0.47 25.35
N ASP A 489 -27.06 0.05 25.39
CA ASP A 489 -27.31 1.43 24.97
C ASP A 489 -26.64 2.41 25.93
N ILE A 490 -26.06 3.46 25.37
CA ILE A 490 -25.43 4.54 26.12
C ILE A 490 -26.50 5.47 26.69
N ASN A 491 -27.48 5.86 25.87
CA ASN A 491 -28.43 6.92 26.19
C ASN A 491 -29.73 6.35 26.70
N MET A 492 -29.77 6.04 28.00
CA MET A 492 -30.97 5.56 28.68
C MET A 492 -31.42 6.52 29.78
N PRO A 493 -32.74 6.72 29.98
CA PRO A 493 -33.27 7.50 31.09
C PRO A 493 -32.90 6.87 32.45
N GLY A 494 -32.54 7.72 33.42
CA GLY A 494 -32.14 7.25 34.75
C GLY A 494 -30.66 6.88 34.78
N LEU A 495 -30.36 5.59 34.86
CA LEU A 495 -28.98 5.10 34.83
C LEU A 495 -28.50 4.89 33.40
N ASP A 496 -27.63 5.79 32.93
CA ASP A 496 -27.05 5.71 31.58
C ASP A 496 -26.11 4.49 31.41
N GLY A 497 -25.79 4.17 30.15
CA GLY A 497 -24.98 3.00 29.81
C GLY A 497 -23.54 3.08 30.33
N TYR A 498 -22.95 4.28 30.36
CA TYR A 498 -21.61 4.50 30.90
C TYR A 498 -21.55 4.18 32.39
N THR A 499 -22.42 4.80 33.19
CA THR A 499 -22.52 4.59 34.63
C THR A 499 -22.94 3.15 34.96
N THR A 500 -23.80 2.54 34.14
CA THR A 500 -24.16 1.12 34.27
C THR A 500 -22.93 0.24 34.10
N SER A 501 -22.11 0.49 33.09
CA SER A 501 -20.89 -0.28 32.82
C SER A 501 -19.83 -0.10 33.90
N GLU A 502 -19.63 1.14 34.39
CA GLU A 502 -18.74 1.41 35.52
C GLU A 502 -19.16 0.63 36.77
N LYS A 503 -20.48 0.55 37.04
CA LYS A 503 -21.02 -0.24 38.16
C LYS A 503 -20.84 -1.75 37.98
N ILE A 504 -20.99 -2.26 36.75
CA ILE A 504 -20.71 -3.69 36.43
C ILE A 504 -19.24 -3.99 36.74
N ARG A 505 -18.32 -3.14 36.27
CA ARG A 505 -16.87 -3.34 36.44
C ARG A 505 -16.41 -3.18 37.89
N ALA A 506 -17.01 -2.26 38.66
CA ALA A 506 -16.73 -2.08 40.08
C ALA A 506 -17.19 -3.27 40.95
N GLY A 507 -18.16 -4.05 40.48
CA GLY A 507 -18.74 -5.20 41.16
C GLY A 507 -17.86 -6.45 41.15
N HIS A 508 -16.55 -6.38 41.45
CA HIS A 508 -15.57 -7.49 41.34
C HIS A 508 -15.92 -8.80 42.09
N ARG A 509 -17.00 -8.81 42.89
CA ARG A 509 -17.53 -10.00 43.60
C ARG A 509 -18.73 -10.63 42.89
N ASP A 510 -19.34 -9.94 41.95
CA ASP A 510 -20.47 -10.42 41.17
C ASP A 510 -19.95 -11.36 40.07
N PRO A 511 -20.66 -12.44 39.73
CA PRO A 511 -20.20 -13.46 38.76
C PRO A 511 -19.96 -12.90 37.35
N ASN A 512 -20.67 -11.84 36.96
CA ASN A 512 -20.63 -11.26 35.62
C ASN A 512 -19.90 -9.91 35.55
N TRP A 513 -19.12 -9.55 36.56
CA TRP A 513 -18.40 -8.26 36.62
C TRP A 513 -17.51 -7.99 35.40
N ASN A 514 -17.10 -9.06 34.72
CA ASN A 514 -16.15 -9.07 33.62
C ASN A 514 -16.76 -9.62 32.31
N VAL A 515 -18.09 -9.53 32.18
CA VAL A 515 -18.80 -9.84 30.92
C VAL A 515 -18.37 -8.89 29.80
N LEU A 516 -18.36 -9.34 28.54
CA LEU A 516 -18.14 -8.44 27.40
C LEU A 516 -19.26 -7.40 27.33
N ILE A 517 -18.93 -6.12 27.25
CA ILE A 517 -19.90 -5.03 27.11
C ILE A 517 -19.64 -4.30 25.79
N VAL A 518 -20.63 -4.31 24.91
CA VAL A 518 -20.59 -3.60 23.63
C VAL A 518 -21.53 -2.41 23.70
N ALA A 519 -20.98 -1.21 23.52
CA ALA A 519 -21.76 0.01 23.45
C ALA A 519 -22.56 0.02 22.14
N TYR A 520 -23.88 0.16 22.20
CA TYR A 520 -24.76 0.20 21.04
C TYR A 520 -25.46 1.56 20.99
N THR A 521 -24.94 2.50 20.20
CA THR A 521 -25.32 3.93 20.32
C THR A 521 -25.57 4.62 18.97
N VAL A 522 -26.37 5.70 18.98
CA VAL A 522 -26.47 6.65 17.85
C VAL A 522 -25.46 7.79 17.99
N GLU A 523 -24.74 7.87 19.12
CA GLU A 523 -23.75 8.91 19.32
C GLU A 523 -22.61 8.81 18.30
N PRO A 524 -22.06 9.96 17.87
CA PRO A 524 -20.86 9.99 17.05
C PRO A 524 -19.76 9.10 17.64
N SER A 525 -19.32 8.12 16.85
CA SER A 525 -18.44 7.03 17.24
C SER A 525 -17.08 7.49 17.79
N ASN A 526 -16.69 8.73 17.48
CA ASN A 526 -15.44 9.35 17.91
C ASN A 526 -15.38 9.74 19.39
N VAL A 527 -16.43 10.38 19.93
CA VAL A 527 -16.49 10.77 21.35
C VAL A 527 -16.93 9.59 22.19
N ALA A 528 -17.94 8.86 21.70
CA ALA A 528 -18.51 7.74 22.41
C ALA A 528 -17.48 6.62 22.64
N ARG A 529 -16.55 6.37 21.71
CA ARG A 529 -15.52 5.30 21.86
C ARG A 529 -14.56 5.56 23.02
N VAL A 530 -14.15 6.80 23.23
CA VAL A 530 -13.23 7.16 24.33
C VAL A 530 -13.94 7.03 25.68
N LEU A 531 -15.18 7.52 25.77
CA LEU A 531 -15.98 7.43 26.99
C LEU A 531 -16.40 5.98 27.30
N ALA A 532 -16.79 5.20 26.28
CA ALA A 532 -17.14 3.79 26.40
C ALA A 532 -15.97 2.98 26.96
N ARG A 533 -14.77 3.16 26.41
CA ARG A 533 -13.55 2.51 26.93
C ARG A 533 -13.25 2.90 28.38
N ARG A 534 -13.43 4.17 28.75
CA ARG A 534 -13.23 4.64 30.13
C ARG A 534 -14.23 3.97 31.08
N ALA A 535 -15.49 3.82 30.66
CA ALA A 535 -16.53 3.13 31.41
C ALA A 535 -16.30 1.60 31.51
N GLY A 536 -15.28 1.08 30.82
CA GLY A 536 -14.92 -0.34 30.80
C GLY A 536 -15.70 -1.17 29.80
N MET A 537 -16.26 -0.55 28.76
CA MET A 537 -16.84 -1.24 27.61
C MET A 537 -15.74 -1.70 26.63
N ASP A 538 -15.96 -2.84 26.00
CA ASP A 538 -14.97 -3.56 25.21
C ASP A 538 -14.97 -3.12 23.73
N GLU A 539 -16.14 -2.82 23.18
CA GLU A 539 -16.29 -2.35 21.79
C GLU A 539 -17.48 -1.38 21.63
N LEU A 540 -17.53 -0.66 20.52
CA LEU A 540 -18.64 0.23 20.17
C LEU A 540 -19.20 -0.06 18.78
N ILE A 541 -20.53 -0.18 18.69
CA ILE A 541 -21.30 -0.41 17.47
C ILE A 541 -22.34 0.70 17.32
N SER A 542 -22.46 1.25 16.11
CA SER A 542 -23.50 2.24 15.80
C SER A 542 -24.85 1.57 15.62
N LYS A 543 -25.92 2.16 16.15
CA LYS A 543 -27.31 1.72 15.90
C LYS A 543 -27.74 1.84 14.42
N SER A 544 -26.98 2.60 13.62
CA SER A 544 -27.17 2.70 12.17
C SER A 544 -26.52 1.56 11.38
N CYS A 545 -25.86 0.60 12.04
CA CYS A 545 -25.23 -0.53 11.38
C CYS A 545 -26.27 -1.50 10.78
N SER A 546 -25.84 -2.30 9.80
CA SER A 546 -26.67 -3.42 9.34
C SER A 546 -26.66 -4.55 10.38
N VAL A 547 -27.64 -5.46 10.30
CA VAL A 547 -27.67 -6.65 11.17
C VAL A 547 -26.47 -7.57 10.88
N VAL A 548 -26.05 -7.64 9.63
CA VAL A 548 -24.86 -8.38 9.19
C VAL A 548 -23.60 -7.81 9.83
N GLU A 549 -23.44 -6.48 9.82
CA GLU A 549 -22.30 -5.79 10.44
C GLU A 549 -22.27 -6.01 11.96
N LEU A 550 -23.44 -5.98 12.61
CA LEU A 550 -23.57 -6.32 14.02
C LEU A 550 -23.09 -7.76 14.29
N ILE A 551 -23.60 -8.75 13.55
CA ILE A 551 -23.24 -10.16 13.74
C ILE A 551 -21.74 -10.38 13.52
N ASN A 552 -21.18 -9.83 12.44
CA ASN A 552 -19.75 -9.95 12.15
C ASN A 552 -18.91 -9.29 13.25
N THR A 553 -19.27 -8.08 13.70
CA THR A 553 -18.53 -7.39 14.76
C THR A 553 -18.58 -8.16 16.08
N LEU A 554 -19.74 -8.70 16.45
CA LEU A 554 -19.88 -9.53 17.64
C LEU A 554 -19.10 -10.85 17.51
N GLN A 555 -19.13 -11.49 16.34
CA GLN A 555 -18.35 -12.70 16.08
C GLN A 555 -16.85 -12.42 16.21
N THR A 556 -16.36 -11.40 15.52
CA THR A 556 -14.96 -10.95 15.61
C THR A 556 -14.60 -10.57 17.05
N LEU A 557 -15.51 -9.93 17.80
CA LEU A 557 -15.28 -9.61 19.20
C LEU A 557 -15.15 -10.86 20.06
N PHE A 558 -15.96 -11.89 19.84
CA PHE A 558 -15.84 -13.13 20.60
C PHE A 558 -14.62 -13.97 20.15
N GLU A 559 -14.27 -13.97 18.87
CA GLU A 559 -13.06 -14.61 18.32
C GLU A 559 -11.79 -13.94 18.87
N ASN A 560 -11.76 -12.61 18.86
CA ASN A 560 -10.68 -11.79 19.44
C ASN A 560 -10.76 -11.73 20.97
N GLY A 561 -11.93 -12.04 21.55
CA GLY A 561 -12.32 -11.82 22.93
C GLY A 561 -11.79 -12.85 23.93
N SER A 562 -10.86 -13.70 23.51
CA SER A 562 -10.06 -14.50 24.44
C SER A 562 -9.04 -13.63 25.18
N ARG A 563 -9.53 -12.73 26.05
CA ARG A 563 -8.92 -12.30 27.33
C ARG A 563 -9.63 -11.08 27.88
N HIS A 564 -10.48 -11.31 28.87
CA HIS A 564 -10.28 -10.76 30.20
C HIS A 564 -10.54 -11.92 31.18
N HIS A 565 -9.50 -12.59 31.65
CA HIS A 565 -9.49 -13.15 33.00
C HIS A 565 -8.69 -12.15 33.83
N LEU A 566 -9.33 -11.06 34.27
CA LEU A 566 -8.71 -9.98 35.05
C LEU A 566 -8.29 -10.42 36.49
N LYS A 567 -7.95 -11.69 36.69
CA LYS A 567 -7.38 -12.22 37.93
C LYS A 567 -6.36 -13.33 37.76
N GLU A 568 -6.01 -13.73 36.54
CA GLU A 568 -4.65 -14.23 36.35
C GLU A 568 -3.81 -12.98 36.13
N ARG A 569 -2.84 -12.75 37.03
CA ARG A 569 -1.70 -11.91 36.64
C ARG A 569 -1.21 -12.49 35.31
N PHE A 570 -0.84 -11.65 34.34
CA PHE A 570 0.02 -12.15 33.29
C PHE A 570 1.40 -12.33 33.92
N ASP A 571 1.58 -13.40 34.68
CA ASP A 571 2.85 -13.86 35.26
C ASP A 571 3.55 -14.86 34.31
N GLY A 572 3.08 -14.96 33.07
CA GLY A 572 3.62 -15.85 32.03
C GLY A 572 5.09 -15.57 31.67
N PHE A 573 5.57 -14.34 31.89
CA PHE A 573 6.96 -13.95 31.68
C PHE A 573 7.65 -13.45 32.95
N ASP A 574 7.12 -13.76 34.15
CA ASP A 574 7.77 -13.40 35.40
C ASP A 574 9.21 -13.95 35.45
N GLY A 575 10.16 -13.06 35.73
CA GLY A 575 11.59 -13.39 35.76
C GLY A 575 12.23 -13.58 34.39
N LYS A 576 11.55 -13.23 33.28
CA LYS A 576 12.12 -13.18 31.93
C LYS A 576 12.59 -11.78 31.58
N THR A 577 13.74 -11.70 30.93
CA THR A 577 14.26 -10.44 30.39
C THR A 577 14.15 -10.45 28.88
N ILE A 578 13.45 -9.47 28.30
CA ILE A 578 13.24 -9.35 26.85
C ILE A 578 13.89 -8.07 26.35
N LEU A 579 14.76 -8.18 25.35
CA LEU A 579 15.34 -7.01 24.70
C LEU A 579 14.45 -6.57 23.54
N VAL A 580 14.01 -5.31 23.55
CA VAL A 580 13.18 -4.70 22.51
C VAL A 580 14.01 -3.69 21.73
N ALA A 581 14.15 -3.90 20.42
CA ALA A 581 14.94 -3.07 19.52
C ALA A 581 14.07 -2.46 18.41
N ASP A 582 13.94 -1.14 18.41
CA ASP A 582 13.18 -0.39 17.39
C ASP A 582 13.75 1.04 17.33
N ASP A 583 13.93 1.60 16.14
CA ASP A 583 14.43 2.97 15.97
C ASP A 583 13.33 4.01 16.20
N ASP A 584 12.06 3.61 16.02
CA ASP A 584 10.92 4.41 16.41
C ASP A 584 10.67 4.34 17.92
N THR A 585 10.85 5.49 18.59
CA THR A 585 10.73 5.60 20.05
C THR A 585 9.32 5.27 20.54
N TYR A 586 8.28 5.61 19.77
CA TYR A 586 6.91 5.31 20.15
C TYR A 586 6.63 3.80 20.10
N SER A 587 7.00 3.12 19.01
CA SER A 587 6.85 1.67 18.84
C SER A 587 7.62 0.89 19.91
N ARG A 588 8.84 1.33 20.24
CA ARG A 588 9.66 0.76 21.32
C ARG A 588 8.97 0.86 22.69
N LEU A 589 8.46 2.03 23.05
CA LEU A 589 7.79 2.26 24.34
C LEU A 589 6.47 1.49 24.46
N VAL A 590 5.73 1.34 23.36
CA VAL A 590 4.48 0.55 23.33
C VAL A 590 4.77 -0.94 23.56
N ALA A 591 5.77 -1.49 22.85
CA ALA A 591 6.18 -2.88 23.03
C ALA A 591 6.72 -3.13 24.45
N LYS A 592 7.53 -2.21 24.98
CA LYS A 592 8.01 -2.25 26.38
C LYS A 592 6.86 -2.25 27.37
N GLY A 593 5.98 -1.24 27.31
CA GLY A 593 4.88 -1.10 28.26
C GLY A 593 3.92 -2.29 28.23
N TYR A 594 3.80 -2.98 27.09
CA TYR A 594 3.05 -4.22 27.01
C TYR A 594 3.76 -5.40 27.69
N LEU A 595 5.03 -5.62 27.38
CA LEU A 595 5.80 -6.75 27.92
C LEU A 595 6.02 -6.64 29.44
N GLU A 596 6.24 -5.41 29.95
CA GLU A 596 6.31 -5.14 31.39
C GLU A 596 4.98 -5.43 32.10
N ARG A 597 3.85 -5.13 31.44
CA ARG A 597 2.51 -5.51 31.95
C ARG A 597 2.28 -7.02 31.94
N CYS A 598 3.08 -7.79 31.21
CA CYS A 598 3.10 -9.25 31.18
C CYS A 598 4.17 -9.89 32.08
N GLY A 599 4.79 -9.12 32.98
CA GLY A 599 5.74 -9.62 33.97
C GLY A 599 7.20 -9.70 33.53
N ALA A 600 7.49 -9.37 32.26
CA ALA A 600 8.86 -9.36 31.75
C ALA A 600 9.62 -8.11 32.19
N SER A 601 10.93 -8.24 32.44
CA SER A 601 11.86 -7.10 32.48
C SER A 601 12.25 -6.76 31.04
N VAL A 602 12.18 -5.48 30.66
CA VAL A 602 12.45 -5.07 29.27
C VAL A 602 13.73 -4.24 29.19
N VAL A 603 14.63 -4.65 28.31
CA VAL A 603 15.84 -3.89 27.94
C VAL A 603 15.59 -3.21 26.61
N GLU A 604 15.79 -1.90 26.53
CA GLU A 604 15.55 -1.13 25.31
C GLU A 604 16.82 -0.97 24.48
N ALA A 605 16.68 -1.04 23.16
CA ALA A 605 17.71 -0.72 22.19
C ALA A 605 17.15 0.15 21.07
N GLU A 606 17.83 1.26 20.75
CA GLU A 606 17.35 2.24 19.76
C GLU A 606 17.89 1.97 18.34
N HIS A 607 18.86 1.07 18.21
CA HIS A 607 19.52 0.73 16.95
C HIS A 607 20.30 -0.60 17.09
N GLY A 608 20.76 -1.16 15.97
CA GLY A 608 21.39 -2.49 15.96
C GLY A 608 22.63 -2.65 16.86
N GLN A 609 23.50 -1.64 16.96
CA GLN A 609 24.66 -1.70 17.87
C GLN A 609 24.25 -1.71 19.34
N ALA A 610 23.14 -1.04 19.71
CA ALA A 610 22.63 -1.04 21.08
C ALA A 610 22.11 -2.44 21.48
N VAL A 611 21.63 -3.24 20.53
CA VAL A 611 21.28 -4.65 20.77
C VAL A 611 22.50 -5.45 21.20
N LEU A 612 23.62 -5.31 20.49
CA LEU A 612 24.86 -6.02 20.79
C LEU A 612 25.49 -5.55 22.11
N ALA A 613 25.42 -4.25 22.41
CA ALA A 613 25.84 -3.70 23.69
C ALA A 613 24.97 -4.23 24.84
N GLY A 614 23.64 -4.26 24.65
CA GLY A 614 22.69 -4.82 25.61
C GLY A 614 22.96 -6.30 25.92
N LEU A 615 23.36 -7.09 24.94
CA LEU A 615 23.78 -8.49 25.13
C LEU A 615 25.14 -8.64 25.85
N ALA A 616 26.00 -7.63 25.82
CA ALA A 616 27.29 -7.65 26.53
C ALA A 616 27.18 -7.14 27.98
N GLU A 617 26.26 -6.22 28.24
CA GLU A 617 26.06 -5.60 29.55
C GLU A 617 25.09 -6.36 30.46
N ASN A 618 24.24 -7.23 29.90
CA ASN A 618 23.24 -7.98 30.67
C ASN A 618 23.57 -9.48 30.69
N ASP A 619 23.57 -10.06 31.89
CA ASP A 619 23.94 -11.46 32.13
C ASP A 619 22.86 -12.47 31.69
N ALA A 620 21.60 -12.03 31.48
CA ALA A 620 20.51 -12.90 31.03
C ALA A 620 19.44 -12.15 30.22
N ILE A 621 19.42 -12.38 28.91
CA ILE A 621 18.32 -12.03 27.98
C ILE A 621 17.68 -13.30 27.44
N ASP A 622 16.39 -13.48 27.68
CA ASP A 622 15.63 -14.67 27.30
C ASP A 622 15.05 -14.61 25.88
N ALA A 623 14.77 -13.41 25.35
CA ALA A 623 14.31 -13.21 23.99
C ALA A 623 14.65 -11.80 23.48
N ILE A 624 14.70 -11.66 22.16
CA ILE A 624 14.89 -10.39 21.45
C ILE A 624 13.68 -10.17 20.55
N VAL A 625 13.07 -8.99 20.63
CA VAL A 625 12.04 -8.51 19.71
C VAL A 625 12.64 -7.32 18.96
N MET A 626 12.81 -7.42 17.64
CA MET A 626 13.64 -6.46 16.90
C MET A 626 13.04 -6.05 15.55
N ASP A 627 13.04 -4.75 15.27
CA ASP A 627 12.74 -4.22 13.95
C ASP A 627 13.83 -4.60 12.93
N LEU A 628 13.41 -4.97 11.73
CA LEU A 628 14.31 -5.21 10.61
C LEU A 628 14.98 -3.94 10.11
N ASN A 629 14.23 -2.84 10.05
CA ASN A 629 14.64 -1.62 9.35
C ASN A 629 15.18 -0.58 10.32
N MET A 630 16.28 -0.88 11.00
CA MET A 630 16.98 0.09 11.86
C MET A 630 18.11 0.81 11.10
N PRO A 631 18.31 2.12 11.29
CA PRO A 631 19.38 2.88 10.64
C PRO A 631 20.76 2.45 11.13
N GLY A 632 21.74 2.48 10.22
CA GLY A 632 23.10 2.04 10.48
C GLY A 632 23.25 0.53 10.30
N MET A 633 22.90 -0.25 11.34
CA MET A 633 22.98 -1.71 11.33
C MET A 633 21.56 -2.29 11.41
N GLY A 634 21.11 -2.90 10.31
CA GLY A 634 19.76 -3.45 10.20
C GLY A 634 19.58 -4.79 10.92
N GLY A 635 18.34 -5.19 11.20
CA GLY A 635 18.03 -6.37 12.02
C GLY A 635 18.57 -7.69 11.47
N LEU A 636 18.70 -7.85 10.15
CA LEU A 636 19.32 -9.02 9.52
C LEU A 636 20.81 -9.13 9.84
N GLU A 637 21.53 -8.01 9.78
CA GLU A 637 22.97 -7.94 10.08
C GLU A 637 23.22 -8.18 11.58
N VAL A 638 22.39 -7.58 12.45
CA VAL A 638 22.42 -7.82 13.90
C VAL A 638 22.19 -9.30 14.21
N THR A 639 21.20 -9.93 13.57
CA THR A 639 20.89 -11.35 13.78
C THR A 639 22.06 -12.24 13.35
N ALA A 640 22.67 -11.99 12.19
CA ALA A 640 23.84 -12.73 11.74
C ALA A 640 25.00 -12.63 12.75
N LEU A 641 25.24 -11.45 13.31
CA LEU A 641 26.26 -11.23 14.35
C LEU A 641 25.92 -11.96 15.65
N ILE A 642 24.65 -12.00 16.07
CA ILE A 642 24.21 -12.73 17.25
C ILE A 642 24.37 -14.25 17.05
N ARG A 643 23.97 -14.77 15.88
CA ARG A 643 24.08 -16.20 15.55
C ARG A 643 25.51 -16.71 15.45
N ASN A 644 26.47 -15.82 15.15
CA ASN A 644 27.90 -16.15 15.10
C ASN A 644 28.63 -16.00 16.46
N ARG A 645 27.90 -15.76 17.56
CA ARG A 645 28.50 -15.71 18.90
C ARG A 645 28.89 -17.10 19.40
N ALA A 646 29.87 -17.16 20.30
CA ALA A 646 30.31 -18.39 20.94
C ALA A 646 29.64 -18.64 22.32
N ASP A 647 28.77 -17.75 22.76
CA ASP A 647 28.09 -17.81 24.07
C ASP A 647 26.63 -18.28 23.95
N SER A 648 25.93 -18.34 25.09
CA SER A 648 24.54 -18.79 25.16
C SER A 648 23.57 -17.94 24.33
N TYR A 649 23.94 -16.71 23.96
CA TYR A 649 23.12 -15.84 23.15
C TYR A 649 23.07 -16.23 21.67
N ALA A 650 23.96 -17.11 21.20
CA ALA A 650 23.88 -17.65 19.84
C ALA A 650 22.50 -18.26 19.52
N ASN A 651 21.84 -18.84 20.53
CA ASN A 651 20.53 -19.49 20.39
C ASN A 651 19.37 -18.71 21.03
N VAL A 652 19.56 -17.43 21.37
CA VAL A 652 18.48 -16.60 21.91
C VAL A 652 17.35 -16.47 20.88
N PRO A 653 16.07 -16.59 21.25
CA PRO A 653 14.96 -16.43 20.32
C PRO A 653 14.91 -14.98 19.82
N ILE A 654 14.87 -14.79 18.51
CA ILE A 654 14.75 -13.48 17.87
C ILE A 654 13.43 -13.42 17.10
N ILE A 655 12.53 -12.54 17.50
CA ILE A 655 11.27 -12.24 16.82
C ILE A 655 11.45 -10.97 16.01
N ALA A 656 11.31 -11.09 14.70
CA ALA A 656 11.46 -9.98 13.77
C ALA A 656 10.15 -9.18 13.67
N LEU A 657 10.23 -7.86 13.69
CA LEU A 657 9.14 -6.97 13.35
C LEU A 657 9.40 -6.34 11.98
N THR A 658 8.47 -6.48 11.03
CA THR A 658 8.62 -5.98 9.65
C THR A 658 7.41 -5.20 9.17
N SER A 659 7.61 -4.15 8.38
CA SER A 659 6.53 -3.46 7.66
C SER A 659 6.25 -4.06 6.26
N GLN A 660 7.04 -5.05 5.83
CA GLN A 660 6.93 -5.69 4.52
C GLN A 660 6.22 -7.04 4.67
N SER A 661 5.17 -7.25 3.88
CA SER A 661 4.42 -8.51 3.80
C SER A 661 4.94 -9.46 2.71
N ASP A 662 6.02 -9.07 2.01
CA ASP A 662 6.54 -9.82 0.87
C ASP A 662 7.30 -11.07 1.36
N MET A 663 7.01 -12.22 0.73
CA MET A 663 7.57 -13.51 1.13
C MET A 663 9.11 -13.55 1.08
N ASP A 664 9.73 -12.80 0.18
CA ASP A 664 11.20 -12.71 0.06
C ASP A 664 11.84 -12.05 1.30
N ALA A 665 11.16 -11.06 1.89
CA ALA A 665 11.63 -10.38 3.10
C ALA A 665 11.50 -11.29 4.32
N VAL A 666 10.38 -12.02 4.45
CA VAL A 666 10.18 -13.02 5.50
C VAL A 666 11.23 -14.14 5.38
N GLN A 667 11.52 -14.59 4.16
CA GLN A 667 12.52 -15.63 3.90
C GLN A 667 13.93 -15.17 4.28
N ALA A 668 14.31 -13.92 3.98
CA ALA A 668 15.60 -13.37 4.38
C ALA A 668 15.78 -13.34 5.91
N CYS A 669 14.70 -13.07 6.65
CA CYS A 669 14.71 -13.06 8.12
C CYS A 669 14.94 -14.44 8.72
N LEU A 670 14.19 -15.44 8.22
CA LEU A 670 14.33 -16.82 8.67
C LEU A 670 15.70 -17.39 8.27
N ALA A 671 16.19 -17.08 7.07
CA ALA A 671 17.52 -17.48 6.61
C ALA A 671 18.66 -16.86 7.43
N ALA A 672 18.49 -15.63 7.92
CA ALA A 672 19.44 -14.99 8.84
C ALA A 672 19.44 -15.62 10.25
N GLY A 673 18.48 -16.52 10.54
CA GLY A 673 18.39 -17.24 11.81
C GLY A 673 17.39 -16.65 12.81
N MET A 674 16.48 -15.77 12.38
CA MET A 674 15.36 -15.31 13.22
C MET A 674 14.34 -16.44 13.40
N ASN A 675 13.71 -16.51 14.58
CA ASN A 675 12.84 -17.61 14.97
C ASN A 675 11.41 -17.43 14.50
N GLU A 676 10.94 -16.18 14.40
CA GLU A 676 9.58 -15.84 13.98
C GLU A 676 9.56 -14.44 13.40
N VAL A 677 8.65 -14.17 12.45
CA VAL A 677 8.50 -12.87 11.79
C VAL A 677 7.07 -12.37 11.99
N MET A 678 6.92 -11.11 12.39
CA MET A 678 5.64 -10.45 12.63
C MET A 678 5.52 -9.18 11.81
N ILE A 679 4.37 -8.99 11.18
CA ILE A 679 4.08 -7.81 10.36
C ILE A 679 3.54 -6.68 11.27
N LYS A 680 4.10 -5.48 11.14
CA LYS A 680 3.62 -4.26 11.80
C LYS A 680 2.33 -3.79 11.10
N PRO A 681 1.28 -3.35 11.85
CA PRO A 681 1.24 -3.15 13.30
C PRO A 681 1.09 -4.48 14.06
N VAL A 682 1.96 -4.70 15.04
CA VAL A 682 2.01 -5.96 15.80
C VAL A 682 0.83 -6.03 16.77
N GLN A 683 0.02 -7.08 16.63
CA GLN A 683 -1.04 -7.35 17.58
C GLN A 683 -0.46 -7.91 18.89
N VAL A 684 -0.96 -7.33 19.98
CA VAL A 684 -0.55 -7.60 21.36
C VAL A 684 -0.68 -9.10 21.72
N SER A 685 -1.81 -9.71 21.37
CA SER A 685 -2.08 -11.14 21.56
C SER A 685 -1.10 -12.04 20.77
N SER A 686 -0.80 -11.65 19.53
CA SER A 686 0.09 -12.38 18.64
C SER A 686 1.52 -12.38 19.18
N LEU A 687 2.04 -11.22 19.60
CA LEU A 687 3.37 -11.10 20.21
C LEU A 687 3.51 -11.97 21.46
N TYR A 688 2.50 -11.93 22.34
CA TYR A 688 2.45 -12.79 23.53
C TYR A 688 2.47 -14.27 23.18
N ALA A 689 1.65 -14.70 22.22
CA ALA A 689 1.55 -16.09 21.82
C ALA A 689 2.87 -16.60 21.21
N SER A 690 3.53 -15.78 20.38
CA SER A 690 4.85 -16.09 19.82
C SER A 690 5.90 -16.28 20.91
N LEU A 691 6.07 -15.29 21.80
CA LEU A 691 7.02 -15.40 22.92
C LEU A 691 6.74 -16.62 23.80
N THR A 692 5.47 -16.91 24.08
CA THR A 692 5.06 -18.09 24.85
C THR A 692 5.50 -19.40 24.16
N ARG A 693 5.29 -19.52 22.84
CA ARG A 693 5.74 -20.67 22.05
C ARG A 693 7.26 -20.82 22.08
N GLN A 694 7.99 -19.73 21.89
CA GLN A 694 9.47 -19.74 21.87
C GLN A 694 10.04 -20.15 23.23
N PHE A 695 9.50 -19.63 24.35
CA PHE A 695 9.92 -20.03 25.68
C PHE A 695 9.59 -21.50 26.00
N ALA A 696 8.45 -22.02 25.52
CA ALA A 696 8.11 -23.43 25.66
C ALA A 696 9.07 -24.35 24.87
N GLN A 697 9.43 -23.96 23.64
CA GLN A 697 10.39 -24.72 22.82
C GLN A 697 11.78 -24.73 23.43
N GLN A 698 12.27 -23.59 23.96
CA GLN A 698 13.56 -23.55 24.66
C GLN A 698 13.56 -24.40 25.93
N ARG A 699 12.46 -24.43 26.69
CA ARG A 699 12.30 -25.35 27.83
C ARG A 699 12.42 -26.81 27.41
N ALA A 700 11.79 -27.20 26.30
CA ALA A 700 11.86 -28.56 25.77
C ALA A 700 13.28 -28.93 25.30
N LEU A 701 13.97 -28.02 24.60
CA LEU A 701 15.36 -28.21 24.15
C LEU A 701 16.32 -28.36 25.34
N ASN A 702 16.18 -27.51 26.37
CA ASN A 702 17.00 -27.57 27.58
C ASN A 702 16.69 -28.80 28.45
N ALA A 703 15.44 -29.30 28.43
CA ALA A 703 15.07 -30.54 29.10
C ALA A 703 15.67 -31.78 28.40
N SER A 704 15.71 -31.79 27.06
CA SER A 704 16.35 -32.86 26.29
C SER A 704 17.87 -32.89 26.47
N ALA A 705 18.53 -31.71 26.48
CA ALA A 705 19.97 -31.60 26.72
C ALA A 705 20.40 -32.04 28.14
N LYS A 706 19.51 -31.89 29.14
CA LYS A 706 19.74 -32.42 30.50
C LYS A 706 19.48 -33.93 30.62
N ALA A 707 18.60 -34.50 29.79
CA ALA A 707 18.32 -35.93 29.77
C ALA A 707 19.47 -36.75 29.12
N ASP A 708 20.15 -36.19 28.11
CA ASP A 708 21.29 -36.83 27.43
C ASP A 708 22.56 -36.98 28.28
N LEU A 709 22.64 -36.31 29.44
CA LEU A 709 23.77 -36.46 30.37
C LEU A 709 23.65 -37.68 31.29
N SER A 710 22.55 -38.45 31.25
CA SER A 710 22.30 -39.54 32.20
C SER A 710 22.17 -40.95 31.61
N GLN A 711 22.19 -41.19 30.30
CA GLN A 711 22.15 -42.55 29.75
C GLN A 711 23.02 -42.73 28.51
N THR A 712 24.27 -43.15 28.73
CA THR A 712 25.11 -43.77 27.70
C THR A 712 24.77 -45.26 27.60
N SER A 713 23.95 -45.65 26.62
CA SER A 713 24.01 -46.99 26.03
C SER A 713 23.36 -46.98 24.66
N ALA A 714 24.19 -47.03 23.62
CA ALA A 714 23.79 -47.15 22.23
C ALA A 714 23.07 -48.49 21.99
N GLY A 715 21.83 -48.42 21.50
CA GLY A 715 21.09 -49.52 20.88
C GLY A 715 20.72 -49.17 19.43
N PRO A 716 20.64 -50.14 18.52
CA PRO A 716 20.61 -49.89 17.08
C PRO A 716 19.30 -49.26 16.62
N ILE A 717 19.43 -48.29 15.71
CA ILE A 717 18.33 -47.56 15.08
C ILE A 717 17.46 -48.54 14.28
N ARG A 718 16.17 -48.57 14.63
CA ARG A 718 15.12 -49.36 13.98
C ARG A 718 14.76 -48.71 12.64
N LYS A 719 14.67 -49.51 11.56
CA LYS A 719 14.14 -49.08 10.25
C LYS A 719 12.78 -48.38 10.42
N PRO A 720 12.52 -47.24 9.75
CA PRO A 720 11.19 -46.64 9.76
C PRO A 720 10.20 -47.57 9.04
N ALA A 721 9.13 -47.92 9.74
CA ALA A 721 8.00 -48.65 9.18
C ALA A 721 7.22 -47.77 8.20
N THR A 722 6.58 -48.42 7.24
CA THR A 722 5.54 -47.91 6.31
C THR A 722 4.76 -46.73 6.87
N ILE A 723 4.89 -45.56 6.23
CA ILE A 723 4.09 -44.36 6.51
C ILE A 723 2.63 -44.70 6.20
N ALA A 724 1.80 -44.82 7.24
CA ALA A 724 0.35 -44.98 7.12
C ALA A 724 -0.27 -43.77 6.43
N GLU A 725 -1.30 -43.98 5.62
CA GLU A 725 -1.99 -42.92 4.85
C GLU A 725 -2.49 -41.74 5.72
N ASP A 726 -2.80 -42.00 7.00
CA ASP A 726 -3.22 -41.01 8.01
C ASP A 726 -2.15 -39.97 8.39
N SER A 727 -0.95 -40.03 7.81
CA SER A 727 0.17 -39.12 8.14
C SER A 727 0.62 -38.23 6.96
N LEU A 728 0.01 -38.32 5.78
CA LEU A 728 0.47 -37.56 4.60
C LEU A 728 0.26 -36.06 4.72
N LEU A 729 -0.89 -35.65 5.27
CA LEU A 729 -1.35 -34.26 5.34
C LEU A 729 -1.43 -33.76 6.79
N ASP A 730 -1.35 -32.44 6.98
CA ASP A 730 -1.70 -31.78 8.23
C ASP A 730 -3.14 -31.27 8.15
N GLU A 731 -4.09 -32.11 8.57
CA GLU A 731 -5.51 -31.81 8.46
C GLU A 731 -5.92 -30.56 9.25
N LYS A 732 -5.28 -30.29 10.40
CA LYS A 732 -5.58 -29.08 11.21
C LYS A 732 -5.13 -27.82 10.50
N HIS A 733 -3.93 -27.84 9.90
CA HIS A 733 -3.42 -26.73 9.10
C HIS A 733 -4.25 -26.52 7.83
N LEU A 734 -4.69 -27.60 7.18
CA LEU A 734 -5.58 -27.52 6.03
C LEU A 734 -6.96 -26.96 6.41
N GLU A 735 -7.52 -27.33 7.57
CA GLU A 735 -8.75 -26.73 8.10
C GLU A 735 -8.58 -25.24 8.39
N GLU A 736 -7.44 -24.82 8.95
CA GLU A 736 -7.11 -23.39 9.13
C GLU A 736 -7.08 -22.66 7.78
N LEU A 737 -6.45 -23.25 6.74
CA LEU A 737 -6.46 -22.70 5.38
C LEU A 737 -7.87 -22.62 4.78
N VAL A 738 -8.77 -23.58 5.07
CA VAL A 738 -10.20 -23.49 4.71
C VAL A 738 -10.86 -22.29 5.41
N THR A 739 -10.63 -22.12 6.72
CA THR A 739 -11.28 -21.04 7.50
C THR A 739 -10.83 -19.64 7.06
N LEU A 740 -9.59 -19.53 6.58
CA LEU A 740 -8.98 -18.31 6.07
C LEU A 740 -9.26 -18.07 4.57
N ASP A 741 -10.00 -18.96 3.91
CA ASP A 741 -10.30 -18.94 2.46
C ASP A 741 -9.05 -18.93 1.56
N LEU A 742 -8.00 -19.63 2.00
CA LEU A 742 -6.70 -19.73 1.32
C LEU A 742 -6.57 -21.00 0.44
N LEU A 743 -7.66 -21.76 0.26
CA LEU A 743 -7.77 -22.85 -0.73
C LEU A 743 -8.17 -22.30 -2.10
N ASP A 744 -7.31 -21.44 -2.65
CA ASP A 744 -7.53 -20.73 -3.91
C ASP A 744 -6.53 -21.18 -4.99
N GLN A 745 -6.37 -20.38 -6.06
CA GLN A 745 -5.41 -20.66 -7.13
C GLN A 745 -3.95 -20.70 -6.63
N SER A 746 -3.61 -20.03 -5.53
CA SER A 746 -2.27 -20.09 -4.94
C SER A 746 -1.98 -21.47 -4.32
N PHE A 747 -2.99 -22.11 -3.72
CA PHE A 747 -2.90 -23.48 -3.20
C PHE A 747 -2.68 -24.50 -4.32
N LEU A 748 -3.46 -24.39 -5.42
CA LEU A 748 -3.28 -25.23 -6.61
C LEU A 748 -1.90 -25.04 -7.26
N ASN A 749 -1.44 -23.80 -7.37
CA ASN A 749 -0.08 -23.50 -7.83
C ASN A 749 0.98 -24.13 -6.91
N GLY A 750 0.69 -24.22 -5.60
CA GLY A 750 1.54 -24.92 -4.64
C GLY A 750 1.68 -26.41 -4.92
N ILE A 751 0.57 -27.09 -5.24
CA ILE A 751 0.55 -28.51 -5.62
C ILE A 751 1.34 -28.73 -6.91
N GLU A 752 1.14 -27.90 -7.93
CA GLU A 752 1.87 -28.02 -9.20
C GLU A 752 3.37 -27.76 -9.04
N GLN A 753 3.75 -26.82 -8.17
CA GLN A 753 5.16 -26.59 -7.85
C GLN A 753 5.80 -27.79 -7.15
N ILE A 754 5.09 -28.50 -6.26
CA ILE A 754 5.58 -29.77 -5.70
C ILE A 754 5.88 -30.77 -6.83
N ARG A 755 4.93 -30.97 -7.76
CA ARG A 755 5.11 -31.90 -8.90
C ARG A 755 6.32 -31.53 -9.77
N LEU A 756 6.47 -30.25 -10.09
CA LEU A 756 7.57 -29.75 -10.91
C LEU A 756 8.94 -29.92 -10.22
N LEU A 757 9.04 -29.59 -8.93
CA LEU A 757 10.27 -29.70 -8.16
C LEU A 757 10.69 -31.17 -8.00
N VAL A 758 9.72 -32.04 -7.70
CA VAL A 758 9.93 -33.48 -7.58
C VAL A 758 10.36 -34.10 -8.91
N ALA A 759 9.75 -33.72 -10.05
CA ALA A 759 10.14 -34.21 -11.37
C ALA A 759 11.55 -33.76 -11.79
N ARG A 760 12.01 -32.58 -11.35
CA ARG A 760 13.34 -32.03 -11.67
C ARG A 760 14.46 -32.61 -10.79
N LEU A 761 14.11 -33.10 -9.60
CA LEU A 761 15.08 -33.55 -8.61
C LEU A 761 15.94 -34.74 -9.12
N PRO A 762 15.40 -35.79 -9.77
CA PRO A 762 16.22 -36.89 -10.28
C PRO A 762 17.26 -36.48 -11.32
N ALA A 763 16.91 -35.53 -12.21
CA ALA A 763 17.83 -35.02 -13.20
C ALA A 763 18.99 -34.24 -12.57
N SER A 764 18.70 -33.46 -11.52
CA SER A 764 19.70 -32.67 -10.78
C SER A 764 20.65 -33.58 -9.98
N VAL A 765 20.12 -34.65 -9.38
CA VAL A 765 20.90 -35.67 -8.69
C VAL A 765 21.75 -36.49 -9.66
N ALA A 766 21.20 -36.90 -10.81
CA ALA A 766 21.94 -37.64 -11.84
C ALA A 766 23.09 -36.83 -12.45
N ALA A 767 22.90 -35.51 -12.60
CA ALA A 767 23.94 -34.57 -13.03
C ALA A 767 24.99 -34.28 -11.95
N ARG A 768 24.81 -34.79 -10.71
CA ARG A 768 25.60 -34.45 -9.51
C ARG A 768 25.67 -32.94 -9.25
N ASP A 769 24.60 -32.23 -9.57
CA ASP A 769 24.48 -30.79 -9.33
C ASP A 769 23.91 -30.55 -7.92
N LEU A 770 24.82 -30.32 -6.97
CA LEU A 770 24.50 -30.03 -5.57
C LEU A 770 23.76 -28.71 -5.41
N GLU A 771 24.05 -27.70 -6.22
CA GLU A 771 23.44 -26.37 -6.14
C GLU A 771 21.97 -26.45 -6.61
N SER A 772 21.72 -27.07 -7.77
CA SER A 772 20.34 -27.29 -8.24
C SER A 772 19.52 -28.20 -7.33
N THR A 773 20.16 -29.19 -6.70
CA THR A 773 19.51 -30.10 -5.75
C THR A 773 19.19 -29.39 -4.43
N HIS A 774 20.11 -28.53 -3.95
CA HIS A 774 19.87 -27.66 -2.81
C HIS A 774 18.67 -26.74 -3.05
N ASP A 775 18.63 -26.06 -4.20
CA ASP A 775 17.56 -25.15 -4.56
C ASP A 775 16.21 -25.85 -4.65
N ALA A 776 16.18 -27.04 -5.26
CA ALA A 776 14.96 -27.83 -5.39
C ALA A 776 14.45 -28.30 -4.01
N LEU A 777 15.32 -28.79 -3.14
CA LEU A 777 14.94 -29.23 -1.78
C LEU A 777 14.55 -28.05 -0.87
N HIS A 778 15.21 -26.90 -0.99
CA HIS A 778 14.88 -25.69 -0.23
C HIS A 778 13.46 -25.22 -0.56
N ARG A 779 13.12 -25.15 -1.84
CA ARG A 779 11.78 -24.77 -2.30
C ARG A 779 10.74 -25.82 -1.93
N LEU A 780 11.09 -27.10 -2.06
CA LEU A 780 10.21 -28.20 -1.68
C LEU A 780 9.90 -28.19 -0.18
N LEU A 781 10.88 -27.86 0.66
CA LEU A 781 10.71 -27.71 2.11
C LEU A 781 9.76 -26.54 2.45
N GLY A 782 9.94 -25.38 1.81
CA GLY A 782 9.08 -24.22 2.04
C GLY A 782 7.64 -24.47 1.62
N ILE A 783 7.44 -24.98 0.40
CA ILE A 783 6.09 -25.16 -0.14
C ILE A 783 5.33 -26.27 0.58
N SER A 784 6.00 -27.37 0.93
CA SER A 784 5.38 -28.48 1.63
C SER A 784 4.93 -28.10 3.05
N GLY A 785 5.67 -27.23 3.74
CA GLY A 785 5.27 -26.69 5.03
C GLY A 785 4.05 -25.76 4.93
N ASN A 786 4.01 -24.91 3.90
CA ASN A 786 2.97 -23.89 3.76
C ASN A 786 1.59 -24.47 3.38
N ILE A 787 1.54 -25.52 2.57
CA ILE A 787 0.28 -26.08 2.07
C ILE A 787 -0.16 -27.36 2.78
N GLY A 788 0.43 -27.66 3.95
CA GLY A 788 0.00 -28.80 4.79
C GLY A 788 0.48 -30.18 4.30
N ALA A 789 1.54 -30.25 3.48
CA ALA A 789 2.14 -31.48 2.99
C ALA A 789 3.06 -32.15 4.03
N LYS A 790 2.48 -32.54 5.17
CA LYS A 790 3.18 -32.95 6.40
C LYS A 790 4.28 -33.99 6.21
N ALA A 791 3.98 -35.11 5.56
CA ALA A 791 4.96 -36.19 5.39
C ALA A 791 6.14 -35.77 4.50
N LEU A 792 5.84 -35.06 3.40
CA LEU A 792 6.84 -34.54 2.48
C LEU A 792 7.72 -33.48 3.16
N TYR A 793 7.12 -32.58 3.94
CA TYR A 793 7.83 -31.57 4.72
C TYR A 793 8.79 -32.21 5.73
N GLN A 794 8.32 -33.19 6.50
CA GLN A 794 9.14 -33.88 7.49
C GLN A 794 10.29 -34.64 6.86
N PHE A 795 10.05 -35.34 5.76
CA PHE A 795 11.10 -36.09 5.05
C PHE A 795 12.13 -35.16 4.42
N THR A 796 11.68 -34.10 3.73
CA THR A 796 12.56 -33.08 3.14
C THR A 796 13.42 -32.40 4.22
N ARG A 797 12.83 -32.11 5.39
CA ARG A 797 13.54 -31.50 6.54
C ARG A 797 14.63 -32.40 7.12
N GLN A 798 14.49 -33.73 7.02
CA GLN A 798 15.51 -34.67 7.51
C GLN A 798 16.75 -34.70 6.62
N ILE A 799 16.56 -34.65 5.30
CA ILE A 799 17.67 -34.76 4.32
C ILE A 799 18.29 -33.41 3.94
N TYR A 800 17.51 -32.32 3.98
CA TYR A 800 17.93 -30.99 3.53
C TYR A 800 19.20 -30.45 4.22
N PRO A 801 19.39 -30.58 5.56
CA PRO A 801 20.58 -30.07 6.24
C PRO A 801 21.90 -30.64 5.73
N ARG A 802 21.90 -31.88 5.21
CA ARG A 802 23.12 -32.50 4.66
C ARG A 802 23.50 -31.92 3.31
N VAL A 803 22.50 -31.67 2.46
CA VAL A 803 22.70 -31.03 1.15
C VAL A 803 23.16 -29.57 1.31
N VAL A 804 22.66 -28.88 2.34
CA VAL A 804 23.17 -27.55 2.76
C VAL A 804 24.64 -27.62 3.18
N GLY A 805 25.04 -28.70 3.86
CA GLY A 805 26.43 -28.98 4.23
C GLY A 805 27.35 -29.41 3.07
N GLY A 806 26.83 -29.48 1.84
CA GLY A 806 27.57 -29.91 0.66
C GLY A 806 27.71 -31.44 0.51
N GLU A 807 27.00 -32.21 1.33
CA GLU A 807 27.04 -33.67 1.33
C GLU A 807 25.77 -34.26 0.67
N TRP A 808 25.94 -35.33 -0.12
CA TRP A 808 24.79 -36.09 -0.63
C TRP A 808 24.11 -36.88 0.50
N PRO A 809 22.77 -37.00 0.52
CA PRO A 809 22.10 -37.78 1.55
C PRO A 809 22.58 -39.25 1.54
N SER A 810 22.83 -39.80 2.73
CA SER A 810 23.44 -41.12 2.91
C SER A 810 22.45 -42.29 2.76
N GLU A 811 21.16 -42.01 2.79
CA GLU A 811 20.10 -43.01 2.66
C GLU A 811 19.98 -43.45 1.18
N PRO A 812 20.25 -44.70 0.80
CA PRO A 812 20.40 -45.11 -0.61
C PRO A 812 19.16 -44.83 -1.49
N ASP A 813 17.98 -44.75 -0.88
CA ASP A 813 16.70 -44.62 -1.59
C ASP A 813 16.03 -43.25 -1.35
N TRP A 814 16.73 -42.27 -0.77
CA TRP A 814 16.13 -40.97 -0.40
C TRP A 814 15.42 -40.27 -1.57
N LEU A 815 15.99 -40.37 -2.77
CA LEU A 815 15.45 -39.76 -3.98
C LEU A 815 14.18 -40.48 -4.43
N GLU A 816 14.13 -41.80 -4.32
CA GLU A 816 12.92 -42.57 -4.63
C GLU A 816 11.80 -42.24 -3.63
N TRP A 817 12.16 -42.12 -2.35
CA TRP A 817 11.23 -41.77 -1.28
C TRP A 817 10.67 -40.36 -1.40
N ILE A 818 11.49 -39.35 -1.69
CA ILE A 818 11.01 -37.98 -1.83
C ILE A 818 10.15 -37.82 -3.09
N CYS A 819 10.46 -38.56 -4.17
CA CYS A 819 9.62 -38.57 -5.37
C CYS A 819 8.27 -39.23 -5.12
N MET A 820 8.28 -40.41 -4.49
CA MET A 820 7.07 -41.14 -4.12
C MET A 820 6.19 -40.35 -3.14
N LEU A 821 6.78 -39.74 -2.11
CA LEU A 821 6.06 -38.86 -1.17
C LEU A 821 5.54 -37.60 -1.87
N GLY A 822 6.33 -37.02 -2.76
CA GLY A 822 5.94 -35.85 -3.54
C GLY A 822 4.68 -36.07 -4.36
N GLU A 823 4.64 -37.18 -5.12
CA GLU A 823 3.49 -37.56 -5.93
C GLU A 823 2.26 -37.86 -5.05
N ARG A 824 2.42 -38.72 -4.03
CA ARG A 824 1.31 -39.11 -3.14
C ARG A 824 0.74 -37.93 -2.37
N THR A 825 1.59 -37.03 -1.87
CA THR A 825 1.13 -35.86 -1.13
C THR A 825 0.48 -34.83 -2.06
N ALA A 826 0.98 -34.63 -3.28
CA ALA A 826 0.34 -33.76 -4.27
C ALA A 826 -1.06 -34.29 -4.66
N ASP A 827 -1.20 -35.60 -4.87
CA ASP A 827 -2.50 -36.23 -5.15
C ASP A 827 -3.47 -36.14 -3.96
N ALA A 828 -2.96 -36.34 -2.73
CA ALA A 828 -3.76 -36.20 -1.52
C ALA A 828 -4.23 -34.76 -1.30
N LEU A 829 -3.37 -33.75 -1.53
CA LEU A 829 -3.74 -32.33 -1.46
C LEU A 829 -4.75 -31.95 -2.54
N GLN A 830 -4.59 -32.47 -3.77
CA GLN A 830 -5.53 -32.24 -4.86
C GLN A 830 -6.90 -32.85 -4.53
N THR A 831 -6.91 -34.05 -3.98
CA THR A 831 -8.13 -34.73 -3.51
C THR A 831 -8.79 -33.97 -2.36
N TYR A 832 -7.99 -33.45 -1.42
CA TYR A 832 -8.50 -32.61 -0.34
C TYR A 832 -9.13 -31.33 -0.89
N PHE A 833 -8.45 -30.61 -1.79
CA PHE A 833 -8.96 -29.42 -2.46
C PHE A 833 -10.29 -29.68 -3.16
N VAL A 834 -10.37 -30.76 -3.95
CA VAL A 834 -11.60 -31.14 -4.66
C VAL A 834 -12.69 -31.53 -3.66
N SER A 835 -12.37 -32.24 -2.57
CA SER A 835 -13.37 -32.63 -1.56
C SER A 835 -13.86 -31.44 -0.73
N ALA A 836 -13.00 -30.49 -0.39
CA ALA A 836 -13.32 -29.28 0.35
C ALA A 836 -14.18 -28.35 -0.53
N ASN A 837 -13.83 -28.20 -1.81
CA ASN A 837 -14.63 -27.46 -2.77
C ASN A 837 -15.91 -28.20 -3.17
N ALA A 838 -15.93 -29.52 -3.24
CA ALA A 838 -17.18 -30.26 -3.45
C ALA A 838 -18.11 -30.17 -2.23
N ARG A 839 -17.59 -30.11 -1.00
CA ARG A 839 -18.42 -29.78 0.19
C ARG A 839 -18.93 -28.33 0.16
N ARG A 840 -18.18 -27.43 -0.49
CA ARG A 840 -18.56 -26.04 -0.75
C ARG A 840 -19.65 -25.97 -1.83
N ASP A 841 -19.44 -26.61 -2.97
CA ASP A 841 -20.36 -26.70 -4.11
C ASP A 841 -21.61 -27.52 -3.78
N HIS A 842 -21.52 -28.58 -2.98
CA HIS A 842 -22.68 -29.37 -2.56
C HIS A 842 -23.49 -28.64 -1.48
N ARG A 843 -22.85 -27.80 -0.66
CA ARG A 843 -23.55 -26.78 0.14
C ARG A 843 -24.20 -25.75 -0.77
N ASP A 844 -23.51 -25.26 -1.80
CA ASP A 844 -24.02 -24.25 -2.74
C ASP A 844 -25.19 -24.78 -3.61
N VAL A 845 -25.18 -26.06 -4.01
CA VAL A 845 -26.25 -26.74 -4.78
C VAL A 845 -27.43 -27.11 -3.89
N LEU A 846 -27.22 -27.47 -2.62
CA LEU A 846 -28.31 -27.69 -1.66
C LEU A 846 -28.93 -26.38 -1.14
N SER A 847 -28.20 -25.27 -1.21
CA SER A 847 -28.74 -23.91 -1.02
C SER A 847 -29.32 -23.29 -2.29
N GLY A 848 -29.20 -23.96 -3.45
CA GLY A 848 -29.70 -23.52 -4.75
C GLY A 848 -30.90 -24.33 -5.28
N GLY A 849 -31.59 -25.07 -4.42
CA GLY A 849 -32.81 -25.86 -4.72
C GLY A 849 -34.06 -25.34 -4.02
#